data_AF-A0A8T4DRA1-F1
#
_entry.id   AF-A0A8T4DRA1-F1
#
_cell.length_a   1.000
_cell.length_b   1.000
_cell.length_c   1.000
_cell.angle_alpha   90.00
_cell.angle_beta   90.00
_cell.angle_gamma   90.00
#
_symmetry.space_group_name_H-M   'P 1'
#
loop_
_entity.id
_entity.type
_entity.pdbx_description
1 polymer ?
#
loop_
_entity_poly.entity_id
_entity_poly.type
_entity_poly.pdbx_seq_one_letter_code
_entity_poly.pdbx_strand_id
1 'polypeptide(L)'
;MKRHYLLSIALSFLLLSPLSIATHETQQNMSADLFDSFTKVTIYVDDSNTQGPWDGSYEHPYQYINDGVSHAAEGDMVYVFNGLYLETLHINKSLYLRGQSQDSTIIDGQNNNSVITVNAGDVSIRRFTIRNSSGFEGDAGIFITAHSATITECTLYRAQAGVSVYNTSNSRITLCCFHTNGFGILFSSSDSGTIDQCTFYHNGVGLYLYTTSCVTITNSYADTNGIGFLCEDSSHIQVSRSAARDNDDNEGGMFFVGCTYVEVVNCHLMHNGIGINLVNSSACYIERCNFSLNTHFGCKLKTSVSSVFFTNCIITQNLRFGFYAQDSMFTVSWSNIYDNKYYGLYEESTSVEASYNWWGSGRGPAHTGLVRADRATWNTREITYVPWLTFPMPDIGPDWYLDKTFQKPEYVTPWPAHIIFPDPDIDGDGAPDWWEIKWGYDPDIWDDHQQLDPDNDSLNNIEECFMDHYDANPFHKDVYLELDWLKALQANVTNKPPEKGLTQMIEAYARHDITLHVDTGQLGGGEEVPSDPYVTYAEIIMLYWDYFLHNDLNNPRQQIFHYGLICDRIQGPGFAVIGWNHLNAFVVGAQFLSERYPFYTRGKVVSAVIMHELGHTFGLIVTKYNGIDNKMTHHPLYKEFWIYLPYRSILSYQYTYSIMDYSDGSRGRNDYDDWGNLDFSFFKNTSFTYPV
;
A
#
# COMPACT_ATOMS: atom_id res chain seq x y z
N MET A 1 53.25 -44.85 -14.25
CA MET A 1 54.27 -43.76 -14.28
C MET A 1 53.99 -42.88 -13.06
N LYS A 2 54.65 -43.05 -11.88
CA LYS A 2 55.95 -42.46 -11.46
C LYS A 2 55.99 -40.95 -11.75
N ARG A 3 56.15 -39.96 -10.85
CA ARG A 3 56.75 -39.76 -9.50
C ARG A 3 56.08 -38.49 -8.87
N HIS A 4 55.66 -38.42 -7.60
CA HIS A 4 56.41 -38.03 -6.37
C HIS A 4 57.31 -36.77 -6.45
N TYR A 5 57.03 -35.77 -5.60
CA TYR A 5 57.97 -35.25 -4.56
C TYR A 5 57.21 -34.59 -3.39
N LEU A 6 57.59 -35.00 -2.18
CA LEU A 6 57.38 -34.37 -0.86
C LEU A 6 58.51 -33.38 -0.57
N LEU A 7 58.26 -32.39 0.29
CA LEU A 7 59.10 -31.78 1.37
C LEU A 7 58.52 -30.37 1.68
N SER A 8 58.48 -29.78 2.87
CA SER A 8 58.50 -30.17 4.30
C SER A 8 58.58 -28.84 5.09
N ILE A 9 57.72 -28.67 6.11
CA ILE A 9 57.92 -27.99 7.41
C ILE A 9 58.47 -26.54 7.44
N ALA A 10 57.67 -25.61 7.99
CA ALA A 10 58.09 -24.72 9.08
C ALA A 10 56.86 -24.09 9.78
N LEU A 11 56.74 -24.37 11.08
CA LEU A 11 55.84 -23.72 12.02
C LEU A 11 56.49 -22.40 12.48
N SER A 12 55.77 -21.28 12.42
CA SER A 12 56.10 -20.11 13.23
C SER A 12 54.84 -19.30 13.53
N PHE A 13 54.33 -19.47 14.75
CA PHE A 13 53.48 -18.50 15.42
C PHE A 13 54.30 -17.21 15.63
N LEU A 14 53.81 -16.10 15.08
CA LEU A 14 54.24 -14.75 15.46
C LEU A 14 52.98 -13.88 15.53
N LEU A 15 52.59 -13.58 16.77
CA LEU A 15 51.63 -12.54 17.13
C LEU A 15 52.09 -11.22 16.53
N LEU A 16 51.33 -10.70 15.56
CA LEU A 16 51.37 -9.30 15.15
C LEU A 16 49.93 -8.82 14.97
N SER A 17 49.58 -7.82 15.77
CA SER A 17 48.37 -6.99 15.75
C SER A 17 47.94 -6.57 14.34
N PRO A 18 46.63 -6.46 14.03
CA PRO A 18 46.20 -5.87 12.79
C PRO A 18 46.31 -4.34 12.89
N LEU A 19 47.43 -3.82 12.39
CA LEU A 19 47.57 -2.41 12.02
C LEU A 19 47.90 -2.38 10.54
N SER A 20 46.93 -1.86 9.77
CA SER A 20 47.07 -1.29 8.42
C SER A 20 47.61 -2.19 7.31
N ILE A 21 46.70 -2.73 6.49
CA ILE A 21 46.87 -2.76 5.03
C ILE A 21 45.50 -2.42 4.41
N ALA A 22 45.23 -1.13 4.23
CA ALA A 22 44.26 -0.68 3.24
C ALA A 22 44.85 -1.01 1.87
N THR A 23 44.25 -1.97 1.15
CA THR A 23 44.68 -2.38 -0.18
C THR A 23 44.33 -1.31 -1.22
N HIS A 24 45.17 -1.19 -2.24
CA HIS A 24 45.04 -0.21 -3.34
C HIS A 24 43.67 -0.25 -4.08
N GLU A 25 42.88 -1.30 -3.90
CA GLU A 25 41.51 -1.44 -4.45
C GLU A 25 40.48 -0.55 -3.74
N THR A 26 40.60 -0.26 -2.43
CA THR A 26 39.70 0.69 -1.75
C THR A 26 39.94 2.13 -2.19
N GLN A 27 41.17 2.48 -2.57
CA GLN A 27 41.47 3.80 -3.15
C GLN A 27 40.99 3.98 -4.60
N GLN A 28 40.88 2.90 -5.38
CA GLN A 28 40.40 3.01 -6.77
C GLN A 28 38.88 3.20 -6.86
N ASN A 29 38.10 2.58 -5.97
CA ASN A 29 36.65 2.82 -5.87
C ASN A 29 36.29 4.21 -5.31
N MET A 30 37.18 4.86 -4.54
CA MET A 30 36.97 6.24 -4.07
C MET A 30 37.02 7.29 -5.18
N SER A 31 37.62 7.00 -6.34
CA SER A 31 37.79 7.98 -7.42
C SER A 31 36.49 8.34 -8.16
N ALA A 32 35.47 7.47 -8.09
CA ALA A 32 34.12 7.74 -8.57
C ALA A 32 33.21 8.40 -7.51
N ASP A 33 33.67 8.48 -6.25
CA ASP A 33 32.95 9.02 -5.10
C ASP A 33 33.48 10.42 -4.65
N LEU A 34 34.45 10.99 -5.38
CA LEU A 34 35.06 12.29 -5.06
C LEU A 34 34.10 13.47 -5.32
N PHE A 35 33.60 14.00 -4.21
CA PHE A 35 33.18 15.38 -3.93
C PHE A 35 32.26 16.06 -4.94
N ASP A 36 31.02 16.25 -4.52
CA ASP A 36 30.21 17.35 -5.03
C ASP A 36 31.04 18.64 -4.85
N SER A 37 31.38 19.33 -5.94
CA SER A 37 32.44 20.36 -6.00
C SER A 37 32.14 21.64 -5.17
N PHE A 38 31.11 21.58 -4.32
CA PHE A 38 30.56 22.65 -3.51
C PHE A 38 30.79 22.47 -2.00
N THR A 39 31.28 21.31 -1.53
CA THR A 39 31.47 21.05 -0.08
C THR A 39 32.72 21.75 0.45
N LYS A 40 32.60 22.46 1.58
CA LYS A 40 33.73 23.21 2.19
C LYS A 40 34.69 22.29 2.98
N VAL A 41 34.15 21.56 3.95
CA VAL A 41 34.88 20.64 4.83
C VAL A 41 34.11 19.32 4.95
N THR A 42 34.81 18.22 5.21
CA THR A 42 34.21 16.92 5.52
C THR A 42 34.47 16.52 6.96
N ILE A 43 33.41 16.18 7.66
CA ILE A 43 33.41 15.64 9.02
C ILE A 43 33.01 14.16 8.93
N TYR A 44 33.80 13.27 9.54
CA TYR A 44 33.58 11.83 9.48
C TYR A 44 32.91 11.29 10.75
N VAL A 45 31.99 10.35 10.58
CA VAL A 45 31.24 9.66 11.65
C VAL A 45 31.31 8.14 11.44
N ASP A 46 31.65 7.38 12.48
CA ASP A 46 31.80 5.92 12.48
C ASP A 46 31.35 5.35 13.84
N ASP A 47 30.29 4.54 13.87
CA ASP A 47 29.75 3.95 15.11
C ASP A 47 30.75 3.02 15.80
N SER A 48 31.73 2.50 15.05
CA SER A 48 32.78 1.62 15.55
C SER A 48 33.88 2.34 16.35
N ASN A 49 33.98 3.68 16.24
CA ASN A 49 34.94 4.47 17.03
C ASN A 49 34.47 4.67 18.48
N THR A 50 34.32 3.58 19.23
CA THR A 50 33.77 3.61 20.60
C THR A 50 34.72 4.16 21.67
N GLN A 51 36.00 4.35 21.36
CA GLN A 51 37.05 4.74 22.32
C GLN A 51 37.63 6.14 22.09
N GLY A 52 37.33 6.75 20.94
CA GLY A 52 37.90 8.01 20.53
C GLY A 52 39.40 7.96 20.22
N PRO A 53 40.05 9.11 20.00
CA PRO A 53 39.47 10.46 20.10
C PRO A 53 38.40 10.73 19.00
N TRP A 54 37.58 11.74 19.24
CA TRP A 54 36.47 12.14 18.38
C TRP A 54 36.65 13.60 17.96
N ASP A 55 37.40 13.84 16.90
CA ASP A 55 37.64 15.19 16.36
C ASP A 55 37.05 15.40 14.96
N GLY A 56 36.36 14.38 14.42
CA GLY A 56 35.69 14.45 13.13
C GLY A 56 36.62 14.31 11.93
N SER A 57 37.92 14.08 12.15
CA SER A 57 38.86 13.69 11.08
C SER A 57 38.61 12.24 10.63
N TYR A 58 39.21 11.87 9.50
CA TYR A 58 39.11 10.50 8.98
C TYR A 58 39.72 9.48 9.95
N GLU A 59 40.83 9.83 10.61
CA GLU A 59 41.52 8.97 11.58
C GLU A 59 40.80 8.90 12.94
N HIS A 60 40.03 9.93 13.28
CA HIS A 60 39.36 10.11 14.56
C HIS A 60 37.89 10.57 14.38
N PRO A 61 37.07 9.79 13.66
CA PRO A 61 35.69 10.16 13.34
C PRO A 61 34.84 10.29 14.61
N TYR A 62 33.77 11.08 14.59
CA TYR A 62 32.80 11.06 15.68
C TYR A 62 32.09 9.69 15.76
N GLN A 63 31.66 9.28 16.95
CA GLN A 63 30.87 8.04 17.09
C GLN A 63 29.42 8.22 16.61
N TYR A 64 28.83 9.38 16.89
CA TYR A 64 27.42 9.68 16.64
C TYR A 64 27.23 10.69 15.51
N ILE A 65 26.13 10.58 14.77
CA ILE A 65 25.80 11.50 13.68
C ILE A 65 25.49 12.88 14.23
N ASN A 66 24.80 12.97 15.38
CA ASN A 66 24.52 14.26 16.03
C ASN A 66 25.80 15.04 16.37
N ASP A 67 26.90 14.37 16.73
CA ASP A 67 28.18 15.03 16.97
C ASP A 67 28.74 15.62 15.67
N GLY A 68 28.68 14.88 14.56
CA GLY A 68 29.09 15.38 13.25
C GLY A 68 28.25 16.58 12.77
N VAL A 69 26.92 16.48 12.89
CA VAL A 69 25.96 17.55 12.53
C VAL A 69 26.14 18.80 13.39
N SER A 70 26.37 18.64 14.69
CA SER A 70 26.57 19.77 15.61
C SER A 70 27.84 20.56 15.28
N HIS A 71 28.94 19.88 14.93
CA HIS A 71 30.22 20.48 14.58
C HIS A 71 30.29 21.03 13.15
N ALA A 72 29.43 20.57 12.24
CA ALA A 72 29.37 21.08 10.87
C ALA A 72 29.02 22.58 10.82
N ALA A 73 29.73 23.32 9.97
CA ALA A 73 29.35 24.66 9.53
C ALA A 73 28.45 24.59 8.27
N GLU A 74 27.85 25.72 7.90
CA GLU A 74 27.00 25.78 6.70
C GLU A 74 27.80 25.44 5.41
N GLY A 75 27.28 24.46 4.67
CA GLY A 75 27.87 23.93 3.44
C GLY A 75 28.94 22.84 3.66
N ASP A 76 29.14 22.39 4.89
CA ASP A 76 30.00 21.24 5.18
C ASP A 76 29.29 19.91 4.85
N MET A 77 30.08 18.86 4.68
CA MET A 77 29.62 17.48 4.54
C MET A 77 29.86 16.70 5.83
N VAL A 78 28.83 16.01 6.30
CA VAL A 78 28.93 14.95 7.32
C VAL A 78 28.89 13.61 6.59
N TYR A 79 30.03 12.93 6.54
CA TYR A 79 30.16 11.61 5.93
C TYR A 79 30.07 10.53 7.00
N VAL A 80 29.14 9.58 6.83
CA VAL A 80 28.80 8.56 7.82
C VAL A 80 29.16 7.18 7.26
N PHE A 81 30.03 6.44 7.96
CA PHE A 81 30.41 5.09 7.59
C PHE A 81 29.24 4.09 7.80
N ASN A 82 29.37 2.89 7.25
CA ASN A 82 28.40 1.81 7.49
C ASN A 82 28.31 1.50 8.99
N GLY A 83 27.09 1.36 9.51
CA GLY A 83 26.83 1.23 10.93
C GLY A 83 25.34 1.35 11.26
N LEU A 84 25.01 1.08 12.52
CA LEU A 84 23.66 1.25 13.07
C LEU A 84 23.67 2.42 14.06
N TYR A 85 23.00 3.50 13.67
CA TYR A 85 22.91 4.74 14.43
C TYR A 85 21.53 4.84 15.08
N LEU A 86 21.46 4.56 16.37
CA LEU A 86 20.24 4.65 17.19
C LEU A 86 20.04 6.10 17.64
N GLU A 87 19.60 6.95 16.73
CA GLU A 87 19.53 8.41 16.92
C GLU A 87 18.35 9.02 16.18
N THR A 88 17.86 10.15 16.70
CA THR A 88 17.07 11.12 15.93
C THR A 88 17.92 12.36 15.66
N LEU A 89 17.73 12.99 14.51
CA LEU A 89 18.56 14.10 14.03
C LEU A 89 17.74 15.38 13.83
N HIS A 90 18.29 16.52 14.24
CA HIS A 90 17.72 17.85 13.96
C HIS A 90 18.71 18.68 13.13
N ILE A 91 18.42 18.83 11.85
CA ILE A 91 19.26 19.57 10.89
C ILE A 91 18.70 20.98 10.72
N ASN A 92 19.36 21.94 11.35
CA ASN A 92 18.98 23.36 11.38
C ASN A 92 19.97 24.28 10.66
N LYS A 93 20.85 23.71 9.83
CA LYS A 93 21.84 24.41 9.00
C LYS A 93 21.95 23.73 7.64
N SER A 94 22.28 24.49 6.59
CA SER A 94 22.55 23.91 5.26
C SER A 94 23.78 23.02 5.33
N LEU A 95 23.65 21.74 5.00
CA LEU A 95 24.74 20.77 4.99
C LEU A 95 24.45 19.59 4.07
N TYR A 96 25.48 18.79 3.81
CA TYR A 96 25.38 17.51 3.10
C TYR A 96 25.55 16.37 4.10
N LEU A 97 24.49 15.62 4.39
CA LEU A 97 24.54 14.40 5.18
C LEU A 97 24.60 13.21 4.23
N ARG A 98 25.72 12.48 4.22
CA ARG A 98 25.98 11.41 3.26
C ARG A 98 26.42 10.13 3.96
N GLY A 99 25.65 9.07 3.78
CA GLY A 99 26.05 7.73 4.20
C GLY A 99 26.96 7.07 3.18
N GLN A 100 27.74 6.10 3.65
CA GLN A 100 28.61 5.28 2.82
C GLN A 100 27.80 4.39 1.87
N SER A 101 26.64 3.90 2.30
CA SER A 101 25.79 2.99 1.53
C SER A 101 24.33 3.07 1.95
N GLN A 102 23.43 3.01 0.96
CA GLN A 102 21.98 2.95 1.17
C GLN A 102 21.56 1.74 2.02
N ASP A 103 22.24 0.60 1.89
CA ASP A 103 21.82 -0.67 2.50
C ASP A 103 22.45 -0.92 3.89
N SER A 104 23.51 -0.20 4.25
CA SER A 104 24.32 -0.51 5.43
C SER A 104 24.70 0.69 6.30
N THR A 105 24.29 1.90 5.94
CA THR A 105 24.32 3.06 6.84
C THR A 105 22.89 3.31 7.32
N ILE A 106 22.57 2.84 8.54
CA ILE A 106 21.20 2.78 9.06
C ILE A 106 21.02 3.82 10.17
N ILE A 107 20.02 4.69 10.03
CA ILE A 107 19.54 5.56 11.10
C ILE A 107 18.20 5.00 11.60
N ASP A 108 18.15 4.65 12.87
CA ASP A 108 16.99 4.00 13.51
C ASP A 108 16.44 4.92 14.59
N GLY A 109 15.20 5.40 14.39
CA GLY A 109 14.52 6.29 15.33
C GLY A 109 13.94 5.59 16.55
N GLN A 110 14.02 4.26 16.64
CA GLN A 110 13.53 3.48 17.78
C GLN A 110 12.05 3.72 18.14
N ASN A 111 11.23 3.97 17.13
CA ASN A 111 9.81 4.35 17.23
C ASN A 111 9.57 5.68 17.96
N ASN A 112 10.52 6.62 17.90
CA ASN A 112 10.45 7.89 18.62
C ASN A 112 10.59 9.10 17.70
N ASN A 113 9.57 9.98 17.73
CA ASN A 113 9.44 11.17 16.88
C ASN A 113 9.72 10.88 15.38
N SER A 114 9.96 11.95 14.62
CA SER A 114 10.59 11.85 13.32
C SER A 114 12.08 11.48 13.44
N VAL A 115 12.57 10.59 12.56
CA VAL A 115 13.98 10.15 12.62
C VAL A 115 14.93 11.28 12.23
N ILE A 116 14.60 12.06 11.20
CA ILE A 116 15.33 13.26 10.81
C ILE A 116 14.35 14.43 10.65
N THR A 117 14.61 15.55 11.33
CA THR A 117 13.91 16.81 11.11
C THR A 117 14.82 17.80 10.38
N VAL A 118 14.33 18.38 9.29
CA VAL A 118 15.04 19.37 8.46
C VAL A 118 14.32 20.71 8.54
N ASN A 119 14.94 21.69 9.21
CA ASN A 119 14.42 23.05 9.36
C ASN A 119 15.29 24.12 8.69
N ALA A 120 16.36 23.72 7.99
CA ALA A 120 17.17 24.62 7.16
C ALA A 120 17.06 24.25 5.68
N GLY A 121 17.14 25.27 4.83
CA GLY A 121 17.13 25.06 3.39
C GLY A 121 18.47 24.54 2.86
N ASP A 122 18.46 24.08 1.61
CA ASP A 122 19.66 23.59 0.92
C ASP A 122 20.37 22.47 1.71
N VAL A 123 19.59 21.56 2.29
CA VAL A 123 20.07 20.34 2.96
C VAL A 123 20.01 19.18 1.96
N SER A 124 21.09 18.42 1.88
CA SER A 124 21.14 17.18 1.10
C SER A 124 21.30 15.98 2.03
N ILE A 125 20.43 14.98 1.89
CA ILE A 125 20.51 13.70 2.61
C ILE A 125 20.63 12.59 1.57
N ARG A 126 21.67 11.76 1.68
CA ARG A 126 21.99 10.76 0.65
C ARG A 126 22.52 9.44 1.22
N ARG A 127 22.09 8.31 0.64
CA ARG A 127 22.64 6.96 0.90
C ARG A 127 22.49 6.49 2.35
N PHE A 128 21.25 6.50 2.83
CA PHE A 128 20.88 5.96 4.13
C PHE A 128 19.70 5.00 4.02
N THR A 129 19.67 4.02 4.92
CA THR A 129 18.41 3.42 5.38
C THR A 129 17.93 4.21 6.60
N ILE A 130 16.68 4.65 6.60
CA ILE A 130 16.05 5.42 7.68
C ILE A 130 14.78 4.68 8.11
N ARG A 131 14.66 4.34 9.38
CA ARG A 131 13.54 3.50 9.84
C ARG A 131 13.07 3.78 11.26
N ASN A 132 11.90 3.23 11.58
CA ASN A 132 11.30 3.23 12.91
C ASN A 132 11.08 4.66 13.44
N SER A 133 10.34 5.47 12.69
CA SER A 133 9.74 6.67 13.30
C SER A 133 8.65 6.26 14.29
N SER A 134 8.18 7.21 15.09
CA SER A 134 6.94 6.98 15.82
C SER A 134 5.76 6.79 14.86
N GLY A 135 4.63 6.27 15.38
CA GLY A 135 3.38 6.16 14.64
C GLY A 135 2.51 7.42 14.64
N PHE A 136 2.87 8.44 15.42
CA PHE A 136 2.03 9.64 15.61
C PHE A 136 1.91 10.48 14.33
N GLU A 137 0.73 11.09 14.15
CA GLU A 137 0.50 12.04 13.06
C GLU A 137 1.57 13.14 13.02
N GLY A 138 2.13 13.36 11.82
CA GLY A 138 3.15 14.38 11.58
C GLY A 138 4.58 13.90 11.77
N ASP A 139 4.79 12.72 12.36
CA ASP A 139 6.11 12.09 12.40
C ASP A 139 6.46 11.40 11.09
N ALA A 140 7.77 11.34 10.80
CA ALA A 140 8.26 10.77 9.56
C ALA A 140 9.67 10.18 9.68
N GLY A 141 10.07 9.36 8.71
CA GLY A 141 11.48 9.06 8.50
C GLY A 141 12.28 10.35 8.30
N ILE A 142 11.80 11.24 7.43
CA ILE A 142 12.33 12.60 7.27
C ILE A 142 11.18 13.61 7.24
N PHE A 143 11.16 14.54 8.20
CA PHE A 143 10.22 15.65 8.24
C PHE A 143 10.89 16.95 7.79
N ILE A 144 10.36 17.58 6.74
CA ILE A 144 10.95 18.74 6.07
C ILE A 144 10.00 19.94 6.19
N THR A 145 10.49 21.02 6.82
CA THR A 145 9.76 22.30 6.94
C THR A 145 10.54 23.48 6.33
N ALA A 146 11.55 23.19 5.52
CA ALA A 146 12.39 24.19 4.86
C ALA A 146 12.46 23.97 3.34
N HIS A 147 12.79 25.04 2.61
CA HIS A 147 12.82 25.03 1.14
C HIS A 147 14.07 24.33 0.59
N SER A 148 13.97 23.77 -0.62
CA SER A 148 15.12 23.25 -1.38
C SER A 148 15.86 22.06 -0.74
N ALA A 149 15.17 21.23 0.04
CA ALA A 149 15.76 19.99 0.55
C ALA A 149 15.92 18.95 -0.58
N THR A 150 17.02 18.21 -0.58
CA THR A 150 17.29 17.13 -1.55
C THR A 150 17.52 15.81 -0.83
N ILE A 151 16.64 14.84 -1.05
CA ILE A 151 16.74 13.48 -0.54
C ILE A 151 17.04 12.54 -1.71
N THR A 152 18.12 11.76 -1.63
CA THR A 152 18.49 10.89 -2.75
C THR A 152 19.12 9.57 -2.36
N GLU A 153 18.81 8.49 -3.09
CA GLU A 153 19.39 7.15 -2.82
C GLU A 153 19.15 6.69 -1.38
N CYS A 154 17.95 6.93 -0.83
CA CYS A 154 17.59 6.52 0.53
C CYS A 154 16.50 5.46 0.52
N THR A 155 16.53 4.56 1.50
CA THR A 155 15.45 3.61 1.80
C THR A 155 14.75 4.03 3.09
N LEU A 156 13.43 4.19 3.05
CA LEU A 156 12.62 4.67 4.17
C LEU A 156 11.46 3.72 4.47
N TYR A 157 11.44 3.17 5.69
CA TYR A 157 10.41 2.21 6.09
C TYR A 157 10.08 2.21 7.57
N ARG A 158 8.93 1.62 7.92
CA ARG A 158 8.38 1.61 9.29
C ARG A 158 8.29 3.04 9.82
N ALA A 159 7.59 3.90 9.07
CA ALA A 159 7.30 5.27 9.46
C ALA A 159 5.85 5.66 9.13
N GLN A 160 5.28 6.61 9.88
CA GLN A 160 3.96 7.17 9.55
C GLN A 160 3.99 7.77 8.15
N ALA A 161 4.97 8.63 7.88
CA ALA A 161 5.38 9.03 6.53
C ALA A 161 6.87 8.70 6.30
N GLY A 162 7.25 8.16 5.15
CA GLY A 162 8.67 8.01 4.80
C GLY A 162 9.36 9.37 4.74
N VAL A 163 8.90 10.24 3.83
CA VAL A 163 9.21 11.68 3.85
C VAL A 163 7.94 12.51 3.94
N SER A 164 7.88 13.42 4.90
CA SER A 164 6.83 14.43 5.02
C SER A 164 7.39 15.82 4.70
N VAL A 165 6.73 16.53 3.77
CA VAL A 165 7.10 17.85 3.27
C VAL A 165 5.95 18.81 3.55
N TYR A 166 6.18 19.76 4.46
CA TYR A 166 5.11 20.62 4.96
C TYR A 166 5.43 22.10 4.80
N ASN A 167 4.56 22.82 4.09
CA ASN A 167 4.66 24.27 3.88
C ASN A 167 6.03 24.70 3.33
N THR A 168 6.52 23.96 2.33
CA THR A 168 7.84 24.21 1.71
C THR A 168 7.73 24.36 0.20
N SER A 169 8.88 24.62 -0.44
CA SER A 169 8.97 24.58 -1.89
C SER A 169 10.31 24.07 -2.40
N ASN A 170 10.33 23.60 -3.65
CA ASN A 170 11.53 23.16 -4.35
C ASN A 170 12.22 21.91 -3.76
N SER A 171 11.49 21.10 -2.99
CA SER A 171 12.02 19.84 -2.46
C SER A 171 12.17 18.79 -3.56
N ARG A 172 13.29 18.06 -3.55
CA ARG A 172 13.66 17.06 -4.55
C ARG A 172 13.87 15.72 -3.87
N ILE A 173 13.13 14.70 -4.28
CA ILE A 173 13.23 13.34 -3.75
C ILE A 173 13.50 12.42 -4.94
N THR A 174 14.66 11.78 -4.98
CA THR A 174 15.10 11.05 -6.19
C THR A 174 15.80 9.75 -5.88
N LEU A 175 15.60 8.70 -6.68
CA LEU A 175 16.27 7.40 -6.49
C LEU A 175 16.01 6.78 -5.11
N CYS A 176 14.86 7.08 -4.49
CA CYS A 176 14.53 6.60 -3.14
C CYS A 176 13.55 5.42 -3.19
N CYS A 177 13.62 4.59 -2.15
CA CYS A 177 12.74 3.45 -1.94
C CYS A 177 11.89 3.67 -0.67
N PHE A 178 10.58 3.50 -0.79
CA PHE A 178 9.61 3.72 0.27
C PHE A 178 8.74 2.48 0.46
N HIS A 179 8.77 1.89 1.64
CA HIS A 179 7.93 0.74 1.93
C HIS A 179 7.54 0.59 3.38
N THR A 180 6.45 -0.13 3.64
CA THR A 180 5.99 -0.39 5.01
C THR A 180 5.82 0.94 5.75
N ASN A 181 5.13 1.89 5.13
CA ASN A 181 4.78 3.20 5.73
C ASN A 181 3.29 3.46 5.61
N GLY A 182 2.75 4.34 6.44
CA GLY A 182 1.39 4.86 6.23
C GLY A 182 1.34 5.61 4.90
N PHE A 183 2.23 6.57 4.74
CA PHE A 183 2.48 7.32 3.50
C PHE A 183 3.95 7.15 3.07
N GLY A 184 4.23 6.75 1.83
CA GLY A 184 5.61 6.72 1.35
C GLY A 184 6.22 8.13 1.32
N ILE A 185 5.54 9.04 0.61
CA ILE A 185 5.82 10.48 0.64
C ILE A 185 4.52 11.24 0.87
N LEU A 186 4.55 12.25 1.74
CA LEU A 186 3.49 13.22 1.95
C LEU A 186 3.98 14.63 1.59
N PHE A 187 3.35 15.29 0.63
CA PHE A 187 3.45 16.75 0.45
C PHE A 187 2.16 17.40 0.92
N SER A 188 2.25 18.30 1.88
CA SER A 188 1.13 19.08 2.38
C SER A 188 1.41 20.58 2.25
N SER A 189 0.47 21.30 1.64
CA SER A 189 0.52 22.76 1.48
C SER A 189 1.85 23.26 0.93
N SER A 190 2.43 22.52 -0.02
CA SER A 190 3.77 22.78 -0.57
C SER A 190 3.70 23.08 -2.06
N ASP A 191 4.82 23.52 -2.65
CA ASP A 191 4.88 23.86 -4.07
C ASP A 191 6.19 23.44 -4.76
N SER A 192 6.17 23.25 -6.08
CA SER A 192 7.38 23.07 -6.89
C SER A 192 8.21 21.82 -6.51
N GLY A 193 7.55 20.69 -6.20
CA GLY A 193 8.21 19.44 -5.83
C GLY A 193 8.71 18.61 -7.03
N THR A 194 9.84 17.90 -6.88
CA THR A 194 10.30 16.91 -7.86
C THR A 194 10.44 15.53 -7.22
N ILE A 195 9.82 14.53 -7.82
CA ILE A 195 9.92 13.12 -7.45
C ILE A 195 10.38 12.36 -8.69
N ASP A 196 11.58 11.75 -8.65
CA ASP A 196 12.14 11.06 -9.83
C ASP A 196 12.78 9.72 -9.47
N GLN A 197 12.50 8.68 -10.25
CA GLN A 197 13.10 7.35 -10.05
C GLN A 197 12.87 6.78 -8.64
N CYS A 198 11.71 7.08 -8.03
CA CYS A 198 11.35 6.55 -6.73
C CYS A 198 10.48 5.30 -6.87
N THR A 199 10.60 4.39 -5.89
CA THR A 199 9.77 3.18 -5.82
C THR A 199 9.01 3.11 -4.51
N PHE A 200 7.72 2.77 -4.60
CA PHE A 200 6.78 2.68 -3.49
C PHE A 200 6.14 1.30 -3.47
N TYR A 201 6.27 0.54 -2.38
CA TYR A 201 5.53 -0.72 -2.22
C TYR A 201 5.19 -1.03 -0.78
N HIS A 202 4.11 -1.80 -0.54
CA HIS A 202 3.64 -2.11 0.81
C HIS A 202 3.47 -0.85 1.68
N ASN A 203 2.95 0.23 1.12
CA ASN A 203 2.52 1.41 1.89
C ASN A 203 0.99 1.50 1.88
N GLY A 204 0.41 2.18 2.87
CA GLY A 204 -1.01 2.55 2.80
C GLY A 204 -1.30 3.43 1.59
N VAL A 205 -0.50 4.49 1.42
CA VAL A 205 -0.45 5.31 0.20
C VAL A 205 1.01 5.50 -0.23
N GLY A 206 1.33 5.25 -1.50
CA GLY A 206 2.69 5.43 -2.01
C GLY A 206 3.13 6.91 -2.01
N LEU A 207 2.36 7.76 -2.70
CA LEU A 207 2.56 9.21 -2.73
C LEU A 207 1.25 9.92 -2.43
N TYR A 208 1.24 10.81 -1.44
CA TYR A 208 0.12 11.67 -1.12
C TYR A 208 0.47 13.15 -1.33
N LEU A 209 -0.24 13.82 -2.23
CA LEU A 209 -0.20 15.27 -2.42
C LEU A 209 -1.50 15.88 -1.89
N TYR A 210 -1.41 16.74 -0.90
CA TYR A 210 -2.54 17.44 -0.31
C TYR A 210 -2.33 18.95 -0.37
N THR A 211 -3.31 19.68 -0.90
CA THR A 211 -3.28 21.16 -1.01
C THR A 211 -1.98 21.70 -1.63
N THR A 212 -1.39 20.96 -2.58
CA THR A 212 -0.04 21.17 -3.09
C THR A 212 -0.07 21.56 -4.58
N SER A 213 0.95 22.26 -5.07
CA SER A 213 1.03 22.63 -6.49
C SER A 213 2.39 22.40 -7.15
N CYS A 214 2.37 22.39 -8.49
CA CYS A 214 3.56 22.35 -9.34
C CYS A 214 4.48 21.16 -9.03
N VAL A 215 3.92 19.95 -8.90
CA VAL A 215 4.69 18.74 -8.61
C VAL A 215 4.95 17.95 -9.89
N THR A 216 6.21 17.59 -10.11
CA THR A 216 6.64 16.72 -11.21
C THR A 216 7.04 15.35 -10.68
N ILE A 217 6.43 14.29 -11.20
CA ILE A 217 6.69 12.89 -10.87
C ILE A 217 7.14 12.17 -12.14
N THR A 218 8.38 11.69 -12.17
CA THR A 218 8.97 11.03 -13.34
C THR A 218 9.58 9.68 -12.98
N ASN A 219 9.51 8.73 -13.92
CA ASN A 219 10.18 7.42 -13.80
C ASN A 219 9.94 6.69 -12.47
N SER A 220 8.77 6.90 -11.84
CA SER A 220 8.49 6.41 -10.49
C SER A 220 7.44 5.30 -10.50
N TYR A 221 7.55 4.37 -9.57
CA TYR A 221 6.79 3.11 -9.57
C TYR A 221 6.06 2.91 -8.25
N ALA A 222 4.74 2.76 -8.29
CA ALA A 222 3.94 2.31 -7.16
C ALA A 222 3.41 0.90 -7.41
N ASP A 223 3.83 -0.05 -6.56
CA ASP A 223 3.57 -1.48 -6.67
C ASP A 223 3.07 -2.04 -5.34
N THR A 224 1.91 -2.70 -5.28
CA THR A 224 1.40 -3.33 -4.04
C THR A 224 1.23 -2.35 -2.86
N ASN A 225 0.66 -1.17 -3.13
CA ASN A 225 0.22 -0.22 -2.10
C ASN A 225 -1.31 -0.26 -1.97
N GLY A 226 -1.87 0.37 -0.92
CA GLY A 226 -3.30 0.63 -0.83
C GLY A 226 -3.79 1.56 -1.93
N ILE A 227 -3.17 2.74 -2.04
CA ILE A 227 -3.24 3.60 -3.24
C ILE A 227 -1.81 3.92 -3.68
N GLY A 228 -1.56 3.84 -4.98
CA GLY A 228 -0.28 4.20 -5.57
C GLY A 228 -0.03 5.69 -5.39
N PHE A 229 -0.77 6.53 -6.12
CA PHE A 229 -0.67 7.99 -6.01
C PHE A 229 -2.03 8.59 -5.68
N LEU A 230 -2.12 9.31 -4.55
CA LEU A 230 -3.30 10.06 -4.12
C LEU A 230 -2.98 11.55 -4.19
N CYS A 231 -3.82 12.31 -4.89
CA CYS A 231 -3.71 13.76 -5.00
C CYS A 231 -5.05 14.39 -4.66
N GLU A 232 -5.08 15.25 -3.65
CA GLU A 232 -6.28 15.91 -3.15
C GLU A 232 -6.09 17.42 -3.11
N ASP A 233 -7.08 18.16 -3.64
CA ASP A 233 -7.15 19.62 -3.66
C ASP A 233 -5.86 20.30 -4.16
N SER A 234 -5.21 19.67 -5.15
CA SER A 234 -3.89 20.01 -5.64
C SER A 234 -3.92 20.46 -7.12
N SER A 235 -2.89 21.15 -7.59
CA SER A 235 -2.87 21.65 -8.98
C SER A 235 -1.52 21.59 -9.69
N HIS A 236 -1.52 21.60 -11.03
CA HIS A 236 -0.30 21.57 -11.83
C HIS A 236 0.56 20.35 -11.50
N ILE A 237 -0.05 19.17 -11.60
CA ILE A 237 0.59 17.88 -11.29
C ILE A 237 0.96 17.23 -12.62
N GLN A 238 2.23 16.90 -12.79
CA GLN A 238 2.74 16.25 -13.98
C GLN A 238 3.32 14.89 -13.62
N VAL A 239 2.73 13.82 -14.14
CA VAL A 239 3.20 12.45 -13.99
C VAL A 239 3.63 11.94 -15.36
N SER A 240 4.87 11.52 -15.51
CA SER A 240 5.31 10.93 -16.78
C SER A 240 6.30 9.79 -16.68
N ARG A 241 6.20 8.83 -17.61
CA ARG A 241 7.04 7.62 -17.64
C ARG A 241 7.04 6.84 -16.32
N SER A 242 5.90 6.85 -15.63
CA SER A 242 5.72 6.26 -14.30
C SER A 242 4.69 5.12 -14.34
N ALA A 243 4.64 4.30 -13.30
CA ALA A 243 3.69 3.20 -13.22
C ALA A 243 2.99 3.12 -11.87
N ALA A 244 1.70 2.78 -11.91
CA ALA A 244 0.92 2.30 -10.77
C ALA A 244 0.39 0.91 -11.15
N ARG A 245 0.86 -0.12 -10.45
CA ARG A 245 0.48 -1.50 -10.77
C ARG A 245 0.34 -2.39 -9.55
N ASP A 246 -0.43 -3.47 -9.69
CA ASP A 246 -0.55 -4.51 -8.66
C ASP A 246 -0.84 -3.92 -7.26
N ASN A 247 -1.46 -2.74 -7.20
CA ASN A 247 -1.95 -2.13 -5.97
C ASN A 247 -3.31 -2.74 -5.63
N ASP A 248 -3.88 -2.34 -4.50
CA ASP A 248 -5.18 -2.81 -4.00
C ASP A 248 -6.23 -3.09 -5.10
N ASP A 249 -6.82 -4.29 -5.09
CA ASP A 249 -7.79 -4.79 -6.09
C ASP A 249 -9.15 -4.05 -5.99
N ASN A 250 -9.46 -3.43 -4.85
CA ASN A 250 -10.67 -2.62 -4.70
C ASN A 250 -10.39 -1.15 -5.08
N GLU A 251 -9.17 -0.65 -4.85
CA GLU A 251 -8.73 0.73 -5.15
C GLU A 251 -7.38 0.81 -5.93
N GLY A 252 -6.29 1.38 -5.40
CA GLY A 252 -4.94 1.12 -5.92
C GLY A 252 -4.26 2.10 -6.89
N GLY A 253 -4.88 2.60 -7.95
CA GLY A 253 -4.13 3.32 -9.03
C GLY A 253 -3.73 4.78 -8.73
N MET A 254 -3.99 5.67 -9.68
CA MET A 254 -3.70 7.12 -9.55
C MET A 254 -4.99 7.92 -9.36
N PHE A 255 -5.13 8.56 -8.21
CA PHE A 255 -6.37 9.18 -7.75
C PHE A 255 -6.18 10.69 -7.66
N PHE A 256 -7.06 11.43 -8.32
CA PHE A 256 -7.08 12.88 -8.35
C PHE A 256 -8.46 13.37 -7.92
N VAL A 257 -8.53 13.95 -6.72
CA VAL A 257 -9.76 14.44 -6.09
C VAL A 257 -9.65 15.95 -5.93
N GLY A 258 -10.60 16.71 -6.48
CA GLY A 258 -10.56 18.17 -6.42
C GLY A 258 -9.36 18.81 -7.14
N CYS A 259 -8.70 18.08 -8.04
CA CYS A 259 -7.46 18.53 -8.68
C CYS A 259 -7.69 19.32 -9.97
N THR A 260 -6.75 20.20 -10.31
CA THR A 260 -6.77 20.97 -11.56
C THR A 260 -5.42 20.96 -12.27
N TYR A 261 -5.41 21.01 -13.61
CA TYR A 261 -4.17 20.98 -14.40
C TYR A 261 -3.33 19.73 -14.09
N VAL A 262 -3.92 18.56 -14.36
CA VAL A 262 -3.26 17.26 -14.18
C VAL A 262 -2.82 16.74 -15.53
N GLU A 263 -1.56 16.36 -15.67
CA GLU A 263 -1.00 15.73 -16.86
C GLU A 263 -0.46 14.35 -16.49
N VAL A 264 -1.01 13.29 -17.08
CA VAL A 264 -0.52 11.90 -16.92
C VAL A 264 -0.12 11.39 -18.29
N VAL A 265 1.18 11.30 -18.54
CA VAL A 265 1.73 11.07 -19.88
C VAL A 265 2.63 9.85 -19.90
N ASN A 266 2.39 8.94 -20.83
CA ASN A 266 3.28 7.81 -21.07
C ASN A 266 3.42 6.92 -19.82
N CYS A 267 2.31 6.59 -19.15
CA CYS A 267 2.30 5.83 -17.89
C CYS A 267 1.63 4.45 -18.02
N HIS A 268 2.04 3.51 -17.18
CA HIS A 268 1.40 2.19 -17.05
C HIS A 268 0.51 2.16 -15.79
N LEU A 269 -0.80 2.02 -15.96
CA LEU A 269 -1.79 1.94 -14.89
C LEU A 269 -2.53 0.61 -15.00
N MET A 270 -1.95 -0.45 -14.43
CA MET A 270 -2.35 -1.81 -14.74
C MET A 270 -2.51 -2.68 -13.51
N HIS A 271 -3.50 -3.56 -13.53
CA HIS A 271 -3.79 -4.47 -12.41
C HIS A 271 -3.95 -3.76 -11.06
N ASN A 272 -4.70 -2.66 -11.05
CA ASN A 272 -5.21 -2.04 -9.83
C ASN A 272 -6.73 -2.26 -9.78
N GLY A 273 -7.37 -2.00 -8.64
CA GLY A 273 -8.82 -1.78 -8.60
C GLY A 273 -9.28 -0.77 -9.64
N ILE A 274 -8.70 0.43 -9.56
CA ILE A 274 -8.98 1.54 -10.45
C ILE A 274 -7.67 2.04 -11.02
N GLY A 275 -7.52 2.03 -12.34
CA GLY A 275 -6.30 2.54 -13.00
C GLY A 275 -6.12 4.04 -12.73
N ILE A 276 -7.09 4.85 -13.15
CA ILE A 276 -7.16 6.29 -12.80
C ILE A 276 -8.55 6.67 -12.29
N ASN A 277 -8.59 7.43 -11.20
CA ASN A 277 -9.83 7.95 -10.60
C ASN A 277 -9.82 9.48 -10.61
N LEU A 278 -10.71 10.11 -11.38
CA LEU A 278 -10.90 11.55 -11.42
C LEU A 278 -12.22 11.92 -10.73
N VAL A 279 -12.13 12.60 -9.60
CA VAL A 279 -13.30 13.04 -8.83
C VAL A 279 -13.26 14.54 -8.68
N ASN A 280 -14.33 15.23 -9.09
CA ASN A 280 -14.43 16.69 -9.01
C ASN A 280 -13.19 17.42 -9.57
N SER A 281 -12.57 16.86 -10.62
CA SER A 281 -11.32 17.36 -11.19
C SER A 281 -11.55 17.95 -12.59
N SER A 282 -10.68 18.87 -13.01
CA SER A 282 -10.79 19.56 -14.30
C SER A 282 -9.44 19.86 -14.94
N ALA A 283 -9.44 20.18 -16.23
CA ALA A 283 -8.20 20.42 -17.00
C ALA A 283 -7.20 19.25 -16.85
N CYS A 284 -7.67 18.03 -17.11
CA CYS A 284 -6.88 16.81 -16.98
C CYS A 284 -6.53 16.26 -18.37
N TYR A 285 -5.25 16.01 -18.63
CA TYR A 285 -4.73 15.51 -19.89
C TYR A 285 -4.03 14.17 -19.66
N ILE A 286 -4.64 13.11 -20.18
CA ILE A 286 -4.13 11.74 -20.07
C ILE A 286 -3.72 11.31 -21.48
N GLU A 287 -2.43 11.07 -21.68
CA GLU A 287 -1.88 10.81 -23.00
C GLU A 287 -0.92 9.62 -23.00
N ARG A 288 -1.02 8.74 -24.01
CA ARG A 288 -0.09 7.61 -24.20
C ARG A 288 -0.02 6.67 -22.99
N CYS A 289 -1.12 6.54 -22.25
CA CYS A 289 -1.18 5.65 -21.09
C CYS A 289 -1.73 4.26 -21.44
N ASN A 290 -1.36 3.27 -20.64
CA ASN A 290 -1.92 1.92 -20.71
C ASN A 290 -2.77 1.64 -19.46
N PHE A 291 -4.03 1.28 -19.68
CA PHE A 291 -5.01 0.89 -18.68
C PHE A 291 -5.43 -0.55 -18.93
N SER A 292 -4.73 -1.49 -18.31
CA SER A 292 -4.94 -2.91 -18.57
C SER A 292 -5.05 -3.75 -17.32
N LEU A 293 -5.91 -4.77 -17.37
CA LEU A 293 -6.11 -5.73 -16.27
C LEU A 293 -6.60 -5.07 -14.97
N ASN A 294 -7.04 -3.80 -14.99
CA ASN A 294 -7.62 -3.21 -13.79
C ASN A 294 -8.95 -3.91 -13.47
N THR A 295 -9.15 -4.20 -12.21
CA THR A 295 -10.08 -5.23 -11.78
C THR A 295 -11.51 -4.69 -11.60
N HIS A 296 -11.65 -3.39 -11.33
CA HIS A 296 -12.90 -2.66 -11.37
C HIS A 296 -12.96 -1.76 -12.61
N PHE A 297 -12.07 -0.77 -12.71
CA PHE A 297 -12.17 0.25 -13.77
C PHE A 297 -10.79 0.58 -14.32
N GLY A 298 -10.65 0.62 -15.65
CA GLY A 298 -9.47 1.26 -16.26
C GLY A 298 -9.42 2.74 -15.89
N CYS A 299 -10.54 3.43 -16.13
CA CYS A 299 -10.72 4.85 -15.85
C CYS A 299 -12.08 5.09 -15.18
N LYS A 300 -12.08 5.75 -14.02
CA LYS A 300 -13.30 6.20 -13.31
C LYS A 300 -13.35 7.72 -13.29
N LEU A 301 -14.46 8.29 -13.73
CA LEU A 301 -14.73 9.72 -13.71
C LEU A 301 -16.03 9.97 -12.96
N LYS A 302 -16.00 10.83 -11.94
CA LYS A 302 -17.19 11.22 -11.18
C LYS A 302 -17.21 12.72 -10.95
N THR A 303 -18.30 13.37 -11.33
CA THR A 303 -18.46 14.83 -11.18
C THR A 303 -17.30 15.61 -11.83
N SER A 304 -16.68 15.08 -12.87
CA SER A 304 -15.54 15.70 -13.56
C SER A 304 -16.05 16.47 -14.76
N VAL A 305 -16.26 17.78 -14.59
CA VAL A 305 -17.20 18.54 -15.41
C VAL A 305 -16.56 19.48 -16.45
N SER A 306 -15.23 19.49 -16.64
CA SER A 306 -14.64 20.28 -17.73
C SER A 306 -13.20 19.90 -18.14
N SER A 307 -12.92 19.99 -19.44
CA SER A 307 -11.59 19.88 -20.06
C SER A 307 -10.80 18.62 -19.66
N VAL A 308 -11.43 17.45 -19.73
CA VAL A 308 -10.76 16.16 -19.52
C VAL A 308 -10.55 15.47 -20.87
N PHE A 309 -9.30 15.12 -21.17
CA PHE A 309 -8.89 14.54 -22.45
C PHE A 309 -8.10 13.24 -22.25
N PHE A 310 -8.51 12.19 -22.95
CA PHE A 310 -7.76 10.95 -23.10
C PHE A 310 -7.34 10.81 -24.57
N THR A 311 -6.04 10.71 -24.84
CA THR A 311 -5.53 10.60 -26.21
C THR A 311 -4.42 9.57 -26.33
N ASN A 312 -4.37 8.84 -27.45
CA ASN A 312 -3.33 7.84 -27.70
C ASN A 312 -3.21 6.77 -26.59
N CYS A 313 -4.32 6.42 -25.92
CA CYS A 313 -4.32 5.48 -24.81
C CYS A 313 -4.71 4.06 -25.24
N ILE A 314 -4.23 3.07 -24.48
CA ILE A 314 -4.64 1.67 -24.61
C ILE A 314 -5.50 1.34 -23.38
N ILE A 315 -6.74 0.93 -23.59
CA ILE A 315 -7.70 0.55 -22.53
C ILE A 315 -8.22 -0.85 -22.84
N THR A 316 -7.70 -1.88 -22.16
CA THR A 316 -7.96 -3.27 -22.56
C THR A 316 -7.94 -4.26 -21.42
N GLN A 317 -8.70 -5.36 -21.54
CA GLN A 317 -8.67 -6.48 -20.59
C GLN A 317 -8.96 -6.08 -19.14
N ASN A 318 -9.61 -4.93 -18.91
CA ASN A 318 -10.08 -4.58 -17.57
C ASN A 318 -11.24 -5.53 -17.22
N LEU A 319 -11.25 -6.03 -15.97
CA LEU A 319 -12.14 -7.12 -15.54
C LEU A 319 -13.60 -6.69 -15.38
N ARG A 320 -13.87 -5.38 -15.49
CA ARG A 320 -15.24 -4.84 -15.67
C ARG A 320 -15.28 -3.81 -16.77
N PHE A 321 -14.90 -2.56 -16.49
CA PHE A 321 -15.09 -1.46 -17.43
C PHE A 321 -13.76 -0.83 -17.85
N GLY A 322 -13.65 -0.46 -19.13
CA GLY A 322 -12.61 0.44 -19.60
C GLY A 322 -12.81 1.83 -19.00
N PHE A 323 -13.96 2.44 -19.27
CA PHE A 323 -14.42 3.68 -18.65
C PHE A 323 -15.71 3.49 -17.86
N TYR A 324 -15.76 4.04 -16.66
CA TYR A 324 -16.98 4.34 -15.90
C TYR A 324 -17.06 5.85 -15.69
N ALA A 325 -18.09 6.51 -16.22
CA ALA A 325 -18.27 7.94 -16.09
C ALA A 325 -19.64 8.28 -15.50
N GLN A 326 -19.67 9.14 -14.49
CA GLN A 326 -20.89 9.63 -13.86
C GLN A 326 -20.85 11.16 -13.73
N ASP A 327 -21.92 11.84 -14.13
CA ASP A 327 -22.09 13.30 -14.00
C ASP A 327 -20.86 14.09 -14.51
N SER A 328 -20.28 13.65 -15.64
CA SER A 328 -18.98 14.13 -16.14
C SER A 328 -19.04 14.61 -17.60
N MET A 329 -17.99 15.29 -18.06
CA MET A 329 -17.78 15.66 -19.46
C MET A 329 -16.32 15.43 -19.87
N PHE A 330 -16.08 14.61 -20.88
CA PHE A 330 -14.71 14.31 -21.34
C PHE A 330 -14.65 13.94 -22.83
N THR A 331 -13.43 14.00 -23.38
CA THR A 331 -13.10 13.53 -24.73
C THR A 331 -12.15 12.35 -24.64
N VAL A 332 -12.41 11.30 -25.40
CA VAL A 332 -11.46 10.22 -25.66
C VAL A 332 -11.31 10.06 -27.17
N SER A 333 -10.10 10.11 -27.69
CA SER A 333 -9.85 9.97 -29.13
C SER A 333 -8.51 9.32 -29.42
N TRP A 334 -8.34 8.82 -30.64
CA TRP A 334 -7.10 8.20 -31.13
C TRP A 334 -6.59 7.07 -30.23
N SER A 335 -7.51 6.38 -29.56
CA SER A 335 -7.22 5.36 -28.55
C SER A 335 -7.76 3.99 -28.95
N ASN A 336 -7.18 2.94 -28.38
CA ASN A 336 -7.63 1.56 -28.54
C ASN A 336 -8.40 1.14 -27.28
N ILE A 337 -9.72 0.90 -27.41
CA ILE A 337 -10.61 0.47 -26.34
C ILE A 337 -11.17 -0.89 -26.72
N TYR A 338 -10.66 -1.97 -26.14
CA TYR A 338 -11.02 -3.33 -26.60
C TYR A 338 -10.80 -4.41 -25.54
N ASP A 339 -11.58 -5.48 -25.63
CA ASP A 339 -11.49 -6.65 -24.76
C ASP A 339 -11.72 -6.33 -23.27
N ASN A 340 -12.47 -5.27 -22.96
CA ASN A 340 -12.91 -5.01 -21.59
C ASN A 340 -14.14 -5.87 -21.27
N LYS A 341 -14.16 -6.49 -20.08
CA LYS A 341 -15.08 -7.60 -19.78
C LYS A 341 -16.56 -7.27 -19.95
N TYR A 342 -16.99 -6.10 -19.47
CA TYR A 342 -18.40 -5.68 -19.50
C TYR A 342 -18.65 -4.55 -20.49
N TYR A 343 -17.94 -3.42 -20.34
CA TYR A 343 -17.99 -2.31 -21.30
C TYR A 343 -16.60 -1.73 -21.52
N GLY A 344 -16.32 -1.31 -22.76
CA GLY A 344 -15.24 -0.36 -23.03
C GLY A 344 -15.60 1.02 -22.49
N LEU A 345 -16.87 1.43 -22.58
CA LEU A 345 -17.36 2.71 -22.03
C LEU A 345 -18.78 2.55 -21.47
N TYR A 346 -18.92 2.80 -20.16
CA TYR A 346 -20.21 2.90 -19.49
C TYR A 346 -20.39 4.31 -18.90
N GLU A 347 -21.56 4.90 -19.11
CA GLU A 347 -21.90 6.22 -18.62
C GLU A 347 -23.23 6.28 -17.88
N GLU A 348 -23.30 7.22 -16.92
CA GLU A 348 -24.50 7.67 -16.23
C GLU A 348 -24.54 9.21 -16.21
N SER A 349 -25.44 9.82 -16.99
CA SER A 349 -25.65 11.28 -17.05
C SER A 349 -24.39 12.05 -17.48
N THR A 350 -23.67 11.56 -18.48
CA THR A 350 -22.37 12.11 -18.90
C THR A 350 -22.36 12.45 -20.39
N SER A 351 -21.75 13.59 -20.76
CA SER A 351 -21.51 13.96 -22.16
C SER A 351 -20.11 13.53 -22.61
N VAL A 352 -20.01 12.76 -23.70
CA VAL A 352 -18.73 12.19 -24.15
C VAL A 352 -18.50 12.36 -25.64
N GLU A 353 -17.35 12.95 -26.00
CA GLU A 353 -16.83 12.90 -27.38
C GLU A 353 -15.87 11.72 -27.50
N ALA A 354 -16.31 10.66 -28.18
CA ALA A 354 -15.61 9.38 -28.28
C ALA A 354 -15.31 8.96 -29.74
N SER A 355 -15.23 9.94 -30.66
CA SER A 355 -14.82 9.71 -32.04
C SER A 355 -13.32 9.38 -32.17
N TYR A 356 -12.97 8.78 -33.30
CA TYR A 356 -11.61 8.36 -33.67
C TYR A 356 -10.96 7.34 -32.74
N ASN A 357 -11.76 6.49 -32.09
CA ASN A 357 -11.26 5.34 -31.33
C ASN A 357 -11.47 4.03 -32.07
N TRP A 358 -10.63 3.03 -31.81
CA TRP A 358 -10.85 1.66 -32.23
C TRP A 358 -11.46 0.84 -31.09
N TRP A 359 -12.59 0.20 -31.36
CA TRP A 359 -13.43 -0.46 -30.35
C TRP A 359 -13.28 -2.00 -30.34
N GLY A 360 -12.12 -2.51 -30.75
CA GLY A 360 -11.89 -3.94 -30.99
C GLY A 360 -12.44 -4.47 -32.32
N SER A 361 -13.11 -3.63 -33.11
CA SER A 361 -13.72 -3.99 -34.39
C SER A 361 -13.82 -2.82 -35.34
N GLY A 362 -13.65 -3.08 -36.64
CA GLY A 362 -13.88 -2.05 -37.66
C GLY A 362 -15.36 -1.64 -37.83
N ARG A 363 -16.28 -2.37 -37.19
CA ARG A 363 -17.71 -2.02 -37.14
C ARG A 363 -18.06 -1.04 -36.01
N GLY A 364 -17.09 -0.64 -35.19
CA GLY A 364 -17.31 0.26 -34.07
C GLY A 364 -17.74 -0.47 -32.78
N PRO A 365 -18.19 0.27 -31.76
CA PRO A 365 -18.58 -0.31 -30.47
C PRO A 365 -19.83 -1.19 -30.59
N ALA A 366 -19.91 -2.19 -29.72
CA ALA A 366 -21.08 -3.05 -29.59
C ALA A 366 -22.14 -2.45 -28.66
N HIS A 367 -23.41 -2.72 -28.94
CA HIS A 367 -24.50 -2.41 -27.99
C HIS A 367 -24.78 -3.59 -27.05
N THR A 368 -24.74 -4.83 -27.54
CA THR A 368 -25.23 -6.02 -26.82
C THR A 368 -24.13 -6.97 -26.34
N GLY A 369 -22.87 -6.74 -26.73
CA GLY A 369 -21.75 -7.64 -26.44
C GLY A 369 -21.80 -9.00 -27.16
N LEU A 370 -22.68 -9.16 -28.17
CA LEU A 370 -22.79 -10.38 -29.00
C LEU A 370 -21.90 -10.36 -30.26
N VAL A 371 -21.30 -9.21 -30.55
CA VAL A 371 -20.32 -9.03 -31.61
C VAL A 371 -18.93 -8.91 -31.00
N ARG A 372 -17.90 -9.30 -31.75
CA ARG A 372 -16.49 -9.17 -31.35
C ARG A 372 -16.05 -7.70 -31.42
N ALA A 373 -16.53 -6.90 -30.46
CA ALA A 373 -16.23 -5.49 -30.23
C ALA A 373 -16.59 -5.15 -28.77
N ASP A 374 -15.97 -4.13 -28.21
CA ASP A 374 -16.28 -3.69 -26.85
C ASP A 374 -17.65 -3.06 -26.76
N ARG A 375 -18.34 -3.34 -25.64
CA ARG A 375 -19.64 -2.74 -25.39
C ARG A 375 -19.48 -1.26 -25.03
N ALA A 376 -20.38 -0.42 -25.54
CA ALA A 376 -20.47 0.98 -25.12
C ALA A 376 -21.93 1.37 -24.85
N THR A 377 -22.17 2.27 -23.90
CA THR A 377 -23.51 2.82 -23.65
C THR A 377 -24.03 3.54 -24.89
N TRP A 378 -25.27 3.25 -25.29
CA TRP A 378 -25.86 3.83 -26.50
C TRP A 378 -26.82 4.98 -26.16
N ASN A 379 -26.25 6.17 -25.99
CA ASN A 379 -26.98 7.40 -25.73
C ASN A 379 -26.56 8.47 -26.76
N THR A 380 -27.16 8.43 -27.95
CA THR A 380 -26.73 9.24 -29.10
C THR A 380 -27.00 10.74 -28.96
N ARG A 381 -27.61 11.20 -27.87
CA ARG A 381 -27.78 12.63 -27.57
C ARG A 381 -26.58 13.21 -26.83
N GLU A 382 -25.91 12.37 -26.05
CA GLU A 382 -24.86 12.77 -25.11
C GLU A 382 -23.51 12.16 -25.50
N ILE A 383 -23.48 11.15 -26.37
CA ILE A 383 -22.26 10.49 -26.81
C ILE A 383 -22.10 10.49 -28.32
N THR A 384 -20.94 10.96 -28.78
CA THR A 384 -20.52 10.89 -30.18
C THR A 384 -19.49 9.76 -30.36
N TYR A 385 -19.84 8.72 -31.11
CA TYR A 385 -18.90 7.64 -31.47
C TYR A 385 -18.38 7.74 -32.91
N VAL A 386 -19.08 8.47 -33.78
CA VAL A 386 -18.82 8.51 -35.23
C VAL A 386 -18.01 9.76 -35.58
N PRO A 387 -16.94 9.65 -36.39
CA PRO A 387 -16.41 8.40 -36.95
C PRO A 387 -15.61 7.59 -35.92
N TRP A 388 -15.65 6.26 -35.99
CA TRP A 388 -14.71 5.37 -35.28
C TRP A 388 -13.64 4.82 -36.25
N LEU A 389 -12.55 4.30 -35.71
CA LEU A 389 -11.47 3.70 -36.50
C LEU A 389 -11.84 2.29 -36.98
N THR A 390 -11.43 1.94 -38.19
CA THR A 390 -11.71 0.62 -38.78
C THR A 390 -10.63 -0.43 -38.50
N PHE A 391 -9.49 0.01 -37.96
CA PHE A 391 -8.33 -0.80 -37.56
C PHE A 391 -7.73 -0.25 -36.26
N PRO A 392 -6.98 -1.07 -35.49
CA PRO A 392 -6.30 -0.60 -34.29
C PRO A 392 -5.37 0.56 -34.59
N MET A 393 -5.36 1.57 -33.74
CA MET A 393 -4.41 2.67 -33.83
C MET A 393 -3.00 2.16 -33.51
N PRO A 394 -2.01 2.33 -34.41
CA PRO A 394 -0.62 1.93 -34.16
C PRO A 394 0.13 2.97 -33.33
N ASP A 395 1.27 2.59 -32.73
CA ASP A 395 2.24 3.48 -32.08
C ASP A 395 1.69 4.35 -30.93
N ILE A 396 0.64 3.86 -30.25
CA ILE A 396 0.04 4.49 -29.07
C ILE A 396 0.40 3.75 -27.77
N GLY A 397 -0.02 4.29 -26.62
CA GLY A 397 0.35 3.78 -25.31
C GLY A 397 1.81 4.08 -24.94
N PRO A 398 2.29 3.51 -23.83
CA PRO A 398 3.61 3.84 -23.34
C PRO A 398 4.72 3.39 -24.29
N ASP A 399 5.74 4.23 -24.47
CA ASP A 399 6.90 3.97 -25.35
C ASP A 399 8.10 3.35 -24.62
N TRP A 400 7.91 2.96 -23.37
CA TRP A 400 8.92 2.35 -22.52
C TRP A 400 8.41 1.07 -21.87
N TYR A 401 9.37 0.18 -21.60
CA TYR A 401 9.09 -1.12 -21.03
C TYR A 401 8.99 -1.02 -19.51
N LEU A 402 7.85 -1.45 -18.97
CA LEU A 402 7.67 -1.65 -17.55
C LEU A 402 8.42 -2.91 -17.11
N ASP A 403 9.40 -2.75 -16.22
CA ASP A 403 10.11 -3.89 -15.65
C ASP A 403 9.19 -4.71 -14.73
N LYS A 404 8.60 -5.78 -15.27
CA LYS A 404 7.79 -6.76 -14.53
C LYS A 404 8.59 -7.65 -13.58
N THR A 405 9.92 -7.56 -13.62
CA THR A 405 10.82 -8.36 -12.79
C THR A 405 11.34 -7.60 -11.58
N PHE A 406 10.88 -6.35 -11.35
CA PHE A 406 11.23 -5.57 -10.17
C PHE A 406 11.14 -6.45 -8.93
N GLN A 407 12.30 -6.86 -8.44
CA GLN A 407 12.41 -7.63 -7.22
C GLN A 407 12.26 -6.62 -6.11
N LYS A 408 11.08 -6.63 -5.47
CA LYS A 408 10.87 -5.97 -4.18
C LYS A 408 12.02 -6.45 -3.30
N PRO A 409 12.91 -5.57 -2.82
CA PRO A 409 14.02 -6.04 -2.03
C PRO A 409 13.47 -6.79 -0.82
N GLU A 410 14.00 -7.98 -0.55
CA GLU A 410 13.62 -8.73 0.64
C GLU A 410 14.22 -8.00 1.83
N TYR A 411 13.38 -7.23 2.52
CA TYR A 411 13.73 -6.76 3.84
C TYR A 411 13.36 -7.89 4.76
N VAL A 412 14.36 -8.38 5.49
CA VAL A 412 14.08 -9.04 6.75
C VAL A 412 13.30 -8.01 7.54
N THR A 413 11.98 -8.17 7.62
CA THR A 413 11.18 -7.43 8.57
C THR A 413 11.94 -7.62 9.88
N PRO A 414 12.51 -6.55 10.49
CA PRO A 414 12.96 -6.70 11.86
C PRO A 414 11.68 -7.10 12.57
N TRP A 415 11.59 -8.39 12.94
CA TRP A 415 10.43 -8.99 13.58
C TRP A 415 9.87 -7.93 14.53
N PRO A 416 8.59 -7.50 14.40
CA PRO A 416 8.03 -6.60 15.40
C PRO A 416 8.37 -7.24 16.74
N ALA A 417 8.92 -6.43 17.66
CA ALA A 417 9.55 -6.88 18.88
C ALA A 417 8.88 -8.16 19.41
N HIS A 418 9.64 -9.28 19.46
CA HIS A 418 9.12 -10.60 19.81
C HIS A 418 8.11 -10.45 20.95
N ILE A 419 6.94 -11.08 20.84
CA ILE A 419 6.06 -11.19 22.01
C ILE A 419 6.89 -11.92 23.07
N ILE A 420 7.30 -11.21 24.11
CA ILE A 420 8.13 -11.76 25.19
C ILE A 420 7.22 -12.01 26.37
N PHE A 421 7.14 -13.26 26.77
CA PHE A 421 6.45 -13.62 27.99
C PHE A 421 7.39 -13.48 29.19
N PRO A 422 6.91 -12.93 30.32
CA PRO A 422 7.71 -12.82 31.54
C PRO A 422 7.77 -14.14 32.33
N ASP A 423 6.97 -15.13 31.93
CA ASP A 423 6.85 -16.43 32.56
C ASP A 423 8.08 -17.32 32.27
N PRO A 424 8.31 -18.37 33.08
CA PRO A 424 9.37 -19.33 32.82
C PRO A 424 9.23 -20.02 31.46
N ASP A 425 10.37 -20.12 30.78
CA ASP A 425 10.61 -20.83 29.52
C ASP A 425 11.97 -21.52 29.73
N ILE A 426 11.93 -22.84 30.01
CA ILE A 426 13.10 -23.59 30.48
C ILE A 426 14.07 -23.96 29.36
N ASP A 427 13.60 -24.16 28.14
CA ASP A 427 14.42 -24.51 26.98
C ASP A 427 14.77 -23.32 26.06
N GLY A 428 14.12 -22.18 26.27
CA GLY A 428 14.41 -20.90 25.63
C GLY A 428 13.86 -20.78 24.21
N ASP A 429 12.78 -21.48 23.88
CA ASP A 429 12.19 -21.45 22.55
C ASP A 429 11.16 -20.31 22.32
N GLY A 430 10.81 -19.62 23.40
CA GLY A 430 9.96 -18.43 23.42
C GLY A 430 8.54 -18.69 23.90
N ALA A 431 8.08 -19.94 24.00
CA ALA A 431 6.80 -20.27 24.61
C ALA A 431 6.95 -20.48 26.13
N PRO A 432 5.98 -20.05 26.96
CA PRO A 432 6.03 -20.35 28.40
C PRO A 432 5.73 -21.82 28.72
N ASP A 433 6.43 -22.39 29.71
CA ASP A 433 6.27 -23.79 30.14
C ASP A 433 4.79 -24.15 30.41
N TRP A 434 4.03 -23.21 30.97
CA TRP A 434 2.63 -23.46 31.33
C TRP A 434 1.73 -23.62 30.10
N TRP A 435 2.02 -22.89 29.01
CA TRP A 435 1.25 -22.92 27.78
C TRP A 435 1.56 -24.20 27.01
N GLU A 436 2.82 -24.58 26.96
CA GLU A 436 3.26 -25.85 26.41
C GLU A 436 2.58 -27.04 27.08
N ILE A 437 2.60 -27.09 28.43
CA ILE A 437 1.92 -28.14 29.21
C ILE A 437 0.40 -28.16 28.92
N LYS A 438 -0.23 -26.99 28.78
CA LYS A 438 -1.67 -26.88 28.47
C LYS A 438 -2.00 -27.55 27.13
N TRP A 439 -1.15 -27.37 26.14
CA TRP A 439 -1.38 -27.83 24.76
C TRP A 439 -0.64 -29.14 24.40
N GLY A 440 0.12 -29.70 25.34
CA GLY A 440 0.74 -31.03 25.22
C GLY A 440 2.13 -31.02 24.59
N TYR A 441 2.80 -29.88 24.57
CA TYR A 441 4.24 -29.77 24.29
C TYR A 441 5.05 -30.13 25.55
N ASP A 442 6.34 -30.45 25.38
CA ASP A 442 7.24 -30.84 26.48
C ASP A 442 8.19 -29.68 26.77
N PRO A 443 8.05 -28.98 27.92
CA PRO A 443 8.80 -27.75 28.19
C PRO A 443 10.32 -27.95 28.23
N ASP A 444 10.79 -29.19 28.42
CA ASP A 444 12.23 -29.48 28.40
C ASP A 444 12.81 -29.66 26.97
N ILE A 445 11.99 -29.52 25.90
CA ILE A 445 12.34 -29.82 24.51
C ILE A 445 11.99 -28.67 23.56
N TRP A 446 13.04 -27.98 23.09
CA TRP A 446 12.92 -26.87 22.15
C TRP A 446 12.07 -27.21 20.91
N ASP A 447 11.02 -26.43 20.68
CA ASP A 447 10.16 -26.44 19.50
C ASP A 447 10.19 -25.07 18.79
N ASP A 448 10.00 -25.04 17.45
CA ASP A 448 10.03 -23.76 16.70
C ASP A 448 8.69 -23.02 16.80
N HIS A 449 8.24 -22.66 18.01
CA HIS A 449 6.93 -22.04 18.25
C HIS A 449 6.67 -20.76 17.43
N GLN A 450 7.72 -20.06 17.00
CA GLN A 450 7.61 -18.87 16.15
C GLN A 450 7.18 -19.18 14.71
N GLN A 451 7.37 -20.42 14.25
CA GLN A 451 6.99 -20.87 12.91
C GLN A 451 5.96 -22.02 12.92
N LEU A 452 5.65 -22.58 14.10
CA LEU A 452 4.63 -23.61 14.25
C LEU A 452 3.23 -22.99 14.26
N ASP A 453 2.44 -23.38 13.26
CA ASP A 453 1.00 -23.10 13.10
C ASP A 453 0.32 -24.44 12.75
N PRO A 454 -0.14 -25.22 13.76
CA PRO A 454 -0.65 -26.57 13.52
C PRO A 454 -1.99 -26.65 12.78
N ASP A 455 -2.85 -25.64 12.87
CA ASP A 455 -4.20 -25.64 12.26
C ASP A 455 -4.32 -24.80 10.97
N ASN A 456 -3.27 -24.06 10.63
CA ASN A 456 -3.12 -23.25 9.43
C ASN A 456 -4.11 -22.10 9.33
N ASP A 457 -4.37 -21.40 10.44
CA ASP A 457 -5.09 -20.12 10.47
C ASP A 457 -4.16 -18.89 10.41
N SER A 458 -2.86 -19.12 10.24
CA SER A 458 -1.81 -18.10 10.21
C SER A 458 -1.53 -17.42 11.54
N LEU A 459 -1.94 -18.02 12.66
CA LEU A 459 -1.47 -17.71 14.00
C LEU A 459 -0.42 -18.75 14.41
N ASN A 460 0.82 -18.29 14.65
CA ASN A 460 1.83 -19.20 15.20
C ASN A 460 1.60 -19.42 16.70
N ASN A 461 2.24 -20.45 17.27
CA ASN A 461 2.08 -20.79 18.69
C ASN A 461 2.41 -19.63 19.66
N ILE A 462 3.30 -18.70 19.29
CA ILE A 462 3.60 -17.51 20.11
C ILE A 462 2.42 -16.52 20.08
N GLU A 463 1.80 -16.32 18.93
CA GLU A 463 0.59 -15.50 18.78
C GLU A 463 -0.61 -16.15 19.47
N GLU A 464 -0.76 -17.47 19.37
CA GLU A 464 -1.74 -18.27 20.10
C GLU A 464 -1.57 -18.14 21.62
N CYS A 465 -0.33 -18.23 22.12
CA CYS A 465 -0.05 -18.01 23.54
C CYS A 465 -0.36 -16.59 23.98
N PHE A 466 -0.09 -15.59 23.14
CA PHE A 466 -0.48 -14.21 23.42
C PHE A 466 -1.99 -14.03 23.50
N MET A 467 -2.76 -14.82 22.74
CA MET A 467 -4.21 -14.76 22.67
C MET A 467 -4.91 -15.78 23.58
N ASP A 468 -4.18 -16.52 24.43
CA ASP A 468 -4.72 -17.61 25.27
C ASP A 468 -5.86 -17.14 26.20
N HIS A 469 -5.79 -15.91 26.70
CA HIS A 469 -6.84 -15.31 27.55
C HIS A 469 -8.09 -14.85 26.77
N TYR A 470 -8.03 -14.93 25.44
CA TYR A 470 -9.14 -14.73 24.51
C TYR A 470 -9.51 -16.03 23.78
N ASP A 471 -9.32 -17.16 24.47
CA ASP A 471 -9.76 -18.49 24.06
C ASP A 471 -9.13 -19.03 22.75
N ALA A 472 -7.90 -18.57 22.43
CA ALA A 472 -7.11 -19.10 21.32
C ALA A 472 -6.80 -20.60 21.50
N ASN A 473 -6.74 -21.34 20.41
CA ASN A 473 -6.46 -22.76 20.36
C ASN A 473 -5.54 -23.12 19.19
N PRO A 474 -4.28 -23.54 19.42
CA PRO A 474 -3.30 -23.82 18.37
C PRO A 474 -3.63 -25.03 17.48
N PHE A 475 -4.76 -25.71 17.73
CA PHE A 475 -5.21 -26.87 16.96
C PHE A 475 -6.62 -26.68 16.39
N HIS A 476 -7.19 -25.49 16.46
CA HIS A 476 -8.48 -25.16 15.91
C HIS A 476 -8.52 -23.71 15.41
N LYS A 477 -8.76 -23.56 14.10
CA LYS A 477 -8.74 -22.25 13.43
C LYS A 477 -9.51 -21.17 14.17
N ASP A 478 -8.79 -20.14 14.55
CA ASP A 478 -9.25 -18.92 15.18
C ASP A 478 -9.06 -17.74 14.23
N VAL A 479 -10.07 -16.88 14.17
CA VAL A 479 -10.03 -15.62 13.41
C VAL A 479 -10.36 -14.50 14.35
N TYR A 480 -9.46 -13.52 14.48
CA TYR A 480 -9.68 -12.33 15.29
C TYR A 480 -10.04 -11.14 14.40
N LEU A 481 -11.18 -10.51 14.69
CA LEU A 481 -11.68 -9.33 13.99
C LEU A 481 -11.94 -8.22 15.01
N GLU A 482 -11.28 -7.09 14.85
CA GLU A 482 -11.57 -5.87 15.60
C GLU A 482 -12.46 -4.94 14.79
N LEU A 483 -13.49 -4.38 15.44
CA LEU A 483 -14.40 -3.43 14.82
C LEU A 483 -14.49 -2.14 15.62
N ASP A 484 -13.98 -1.07 15.03
CA ASP A 484 -14.16 0.30 15.49
C ASP A 484 -15.30 1.00 14.76
N TRP A 485 -15.84 2.05 15.38
CA TRP A 485 -16.89 2.83 14.74
C TRP A 485 -16.80 4.31 15.07
N LEU A 486 -17.05 5.16 14.08
CA LEU A 486 -17.14 6.60 14.29
C LEU A 486 -18.54 6.97 14.78
N LYS A 487 -18.63 8.01 15.60
CA LYS A 487 -19.91 8.53 16.08
C LYS A 487 -20.84 8.93 14.92
N ALA A 488 -22.04 8.38 14.86
CA ALA A 488 -23.01 8.71 13.81
C ALA A 488 -23.49 10.18 13.90
N LEU A 489 -23.76 10.79 12.74
CA LEU A 489 -24.30 12.16 12.64
C LEU A 489 -25.69 12.28 13.25
N GLN A 490 -26.50 11.23 13.13
CA GLN A 490 -27.88 11.23 13.61
C GLN A 490 -27.91 10.81 15.07
N ALA A 491 -28.42 11.68 15.95
CA ALA A 491 -28.37 11.52 17.41
C ALA A 491 -28.98 10.21 17.99
N ASN A 492 -29.83 9.50 17.23
CA ASN A 492 -30.49 8.26 17.64
C ASN A 492 -30.05 7.05 16.79
N VAL A 493 -28.97 7.18 16.03
CA VAL A 493 -28.37 6.12 15.24
C VAL A 493 -26.98 5.86 15.79
N THR A 494 -26.53 4.62 15.69
CA THR A 494 -25.16 4.25 16.03
C THR A 494 -24.50 3.58 14.83
N ASN A 495 -23.18 3.76 14.73
CA ASN A 495 -22.33 2.98 13.84
C ASN A 495 -21.75 1.75 14.55
N LYS A 496 -22.00 1.59 15.86
CA LYS A 496 -21.60 0.39 16.57
C LYS A 496 -22.13 -0.85 15.84
N PRO A 497 -21.28 -1.83 15.53
CA PRO A 497 -21.68 -3.05 14.86
C PRO A 497 -22.89 -3.70 15.55
N PRO A 498 -23.90 -4.15 14.77
CA PRO A 498 -25.12 -4.69 15.33
C PRO A 498 -24.92 -6.14 15.83
N GLU A 499 -25.12 -6.37 17.12
CA GLU A 499 -24.94 -7.68 17.81
C GLU A 499 -25.59 -8.86 17.07
N LYS A 500 -26.83 -8.70 16.60
CA LYS A 500 -27.55 -9.76 15.87
C LYS A 500 -26.80 -10.18 14.60
N GLY A 501 -26.25 -9.22 13.86
CA GLY A 501 -25.52 -9.50 12.63
C GLY A 501 -24.18 -10.16 12.91
N LEU A 502 -23.46 -9.70 13.93
CA LEU A 502 -22.23 -10.35 14.40
C LEU A 502 -22.47 -11.79 14.82
N THR A 503 -23.55 -12.07 15.56
CA THR A 503 -23.92 -13.44 15.94
C THR A 503 -24.13 -14.33 14.71
N GLN A 504 -24.79 -13.81 13.67
CA GLN A 504 -25.01 -14.56 12.43
C GLN A 504 -23.70 -14.85 11.67
N MET A 505 -22.74 -13.92 11.71
CA MET A 505 -21.42 -14.12 11.14
C MET A 505 -20.64 -15.19 11.90
N ILE A 506 -20.60 -15.09 13.24
CA ILE A 506 -19.96 -16.09 14.11
C ILE A 506 -20.55 -17.48 13.86
N GLU A 507 -21.88 -17.59 13.81
CA GLU A 507 -22.56 -18.85 13.47
C GLU A 507 -22.22 -19.35 12.06
N ALA A 508 -21.91 -18.47 11.10
CA ALA A 508 -21.50 -18.86 9.76
C ALA A 508 -20.10 -19.50 9.76
N TYR A 509 -19.12 -18.86 10.39
CA TYR A 509 -17.78 -19.43 10.54
C TYR A 509 -17.81 -20.74 11.34
N ALA A 510 -18.59 -20.82 12.43
CA ALA A 510 -18.71 -22.02 13.24
C ALA A 510 -19.29 -23.23 12.48
N ARG A 511 -20.14 -23.02 11.46
CA ARG A 511 -20.61 -24.11 10.58
C ARG A 511 -19.49 -24.73 9.74
N HIS A 512 -18.37 -24.03 9.61
CA HIS A 512 -17.20 -24.41 8.84
C HIS A 512 -15.98 -24.72 9.72
N ASP A 513 -16.19 -25.00 11.02
CA ASP A 513 -15.14 -25.39 11.98
C ASP A 513 -14.06 -24.29 12.12
N ILE A 514 -14.50 -23.04 12.18
CA ILE A 514 -13.68 -21.85 12.40
C ILE A 514 -14.33 -21.03 13.51
N THR A 515 -13.56 -20.59 14.49
CA THR A 515 -14.04 -19.71 15.55
C THR A 515 -13.74 -18.27 15.14
N LEU A 516 -14.78 -17.46 15.00
CA LEU A 516 -14.63 -16.02 14.75
C LEU A 516 -14.79 -15.25 16.07
N HIS A 517 -13.69 -14.67 16.53
CA HIS A 517 -13.63 -13.77 17.68
C HIS A 517 -13.80 -12.33 17.20
N VAL A 518 -14.91 -11.67 17.58
CA VAL A 518 -15.18 -10.28 17.14
C VAL A 518 -15.04 -9.31 18.30
N ASP A 519 -13.99 -8.50 18.32
CA ASP A 519 -13.76 -7.45 19.31
C ASP A 519 -14.56 -6.18 19.00
N THR A 520 -15.37 -5.75 19.98
CA THR A 520 -16.11 -4.48 19.97
C THR A 520 -15.98 -3.75 21.32
N GLY A 521 -14.88 -4.02 22.02
CA GLY A 521 -14.55 -3.46 23.34
C GLY A 521 -14.14 -4.49 24.40
N GLN A 522 -13.97 -5.76 24.05
CA GLN A 522 -13.79 -6.85 25.02
C GLN A 522 -12.50 -7.64 24.88
N LEU A 523 -11.80 -7.55 23.74
CA LEU A 523 -10.51 -8.21 23.49
C LEU A 523 -9.33 -7.22 23.47
N GLY A 524 -9.49 -6.07 24.15
CA GLY A 524 -8.45 -5.06 24.30
C GLY A 524 -8.46 -3.93 23.26
N GLY A 525 -9.26 -4.05 22.20
CA GLY A 525 -9.54 -3.00 21.21
C GLY A 525 -11.05 -2.78 21.03
N GLY A 526 -11.47 -2.28 19.87
CA GLY A 526 -12.87 -2.10 19.51
C GLY A 526 -13.56 -0.94 20.24
N GLU A 527 -13.48 0.26 19.69
CA GLU A 527 -13.95 1.49 20.36
C GLU A 527 -14.75 2.44 19.47
N GLU A 528 -15.44 3.39 20.14
CA GLU A 528 -16.07 4.52 19.43
C GLU A 528 -15.01 5.60 19.18
N VAL A 529 -14.66 5.80 17.92
CA VAL A 529 -13.65 6.75 17.47
C VAL A 529 -14.23 8.17 17.45
N PRO A 530 -13.62 9.14 18.16
CA PRO A 530 -14.10 10.53 18.24
C PRO A 530 -13.69 11.38 17.02
N SER A 531 -13.95 10.89 15.81
CA SER A 531 -13.62 11.57 14.54
C SER A 531 -14.87 11.94 13.73
N ASP A 532 -14.68 12.72 12.66
CA ASP A 532 -15.75 13.10 11.74
C ASP A 532 -16.31 11.87 11.01
N PRO A 533 -17.64 11.69 10.95
CA PRO A 533 -18.25 10.47 10.42
C PRO A 533 -18.23 10.34 8.89
N TYR A 534 -17.71 11.35 8.19
CA TYR A 534 -17.32 11.27 6.79
C TYR A 534 -15.79 11.17 6.73
N VAL A 535 -15.27 10.11 6.13
CA VAL A 535 -13.82 9.87 6.08
C VAL A 535 -13.32 9.73 4.64
N THR A 536 -12.20 10.38 4.36
CA THR A 536 -11.39 10.27 3.15
C THR A 536 -10.47 9.05 3.23
N TYR A 537 -9.81 8.69 2.12
CA TYR A 537 -8.88 7.55 2.13
C TYR A 537 -7.67 7.83 3.03
N ALA A 538 -7.11 9.04 2.99
CA ALA A 538 -5.99 9.42 3.84
C ALA A 538 -6.34 9.38 5.34
N GLU A 539 -7.54 9.84 5.71
CA GLU A 539 -8.02 9.77 7.09
C GLU A 539 -8.21 8.32 7.56
N ILE A 540 -8.63 7.39 6.68
CA ILE A 540 -8.71 5.96 7.04
C ILE A 540 -7.33 5.43 7.44
N ILE A 541 -6.27 5.79 6.70
CA ILE A 541 -4.90 5.41 7.05
C ILE A 541 -4.52 5.96 8.42
N MET A 542 -4.81 7.23 8.68
CA MET A 542 -4.50 7.84 9.98
C MET A 542 -5.25 7.18 11.13
N LEU A 543 -6.54 6.92 10.96
CA LEU A 543 -7.36 6.25 11.98
C LEU A 543 -6.88 4.81 12.26
N TYR A 544 -6.42 4.09 11.24
CA TYR A 544 -5.79 2.78 11.42
C TYR A 544 -4.55 2.88 12.33
N TRP A 545 -3.70 3.89 12.13
CA TRP A 545 -2.51 4.07 12.98
C TRP A 545 -2.87 4.52 14.39
N ASP A 546 -3.83 5.43 14.54
CA ASP A 546 -4.21 5.99 15.83
C ASP A 546 -4.95 5.00 16.74
N TYR A 547 -5.86 4.20 16.17
CA TYR A 547 -6.82 3.39 16.94
C TYR A 547 -6.56 1.90 16.84
N PHE A 548 -6.13 1.37 15.70
CA PHE A 548 -5.79 -0.06 15.62
C PHE A 548 -4.36 -0.35 16.07
N LEU A 549 -3.38 0.43 15.59
CA LEU A 549 -1.99 0.28 16.05
C LEU A 549 -1.74 0.99 17.39
N HIS A 550 -2.58 1.94 17.79
CA HIS A 550 -2.33 2.84 18.92
C HIS A 550 -0.98 3.55 18.84
N ASN A 551 -0.58 3.95 17.63
CA ASN A 551 0.72 4.55 17.32
C ASN A 551 1.94 3.68 17.65
N ASP A 552 1.75 2.39 17.95
CA ASP A 552 2.80 1.42 18.21
C ASP A 552 3.00 0.49 17.01
N LEU A 553 4.10 0.69 16.30
CA LEU A 553 4.49 -0.13 15.14
C LEU A 553 4.86 -1.57 15.53
N ASN A 554 5.03 -1.87 16.82
CA ASN A 554 5.24 -3.24 17.31
C ASN A 554 3.98 -3.87 17.91
N ASN A 555 2.81 -3.21 17.80
CA ASN A 555 1.57 -3.73 18.34
C ASN A 555 1.25 -5.11 17.73
N PRO A 556 1.23 -6.20 18.53
CA PRO A 556 1.02 -7.56 18.01
C PRO A 556 -0.31 -7.74 17.30
N ARG A 557 -1.31 -6.89 17.61
CA ARG A 557 -2.63 -6.95 16.97
C ARG A 557 -2.55 -6.84 15.46
N GLN A 558 -1.56 -6.11 14.91
CA GLN A 558 -1.41 -5.98 13.46
C GLN A 558 -1.16 -7.32 12.76
N GLN A 559 -0.56 -8.29 13.47
CA GLN A 559 -0.31 -9.64 12.97
C GLN A 559 -1.42 -10.62 13.36
N ILE A 560 -2.36 -10.27 14.23
CA ILE A 560 -3.36 -11.23 14.74
C ILE A 560 -4.76 -10.88 14.23
N PHE A 561 -5.08 -9.59 14.20
CA PHE A 561 -6.42 -9.09 13.93
C PHE A 561 -6.58 -8.62 12.48
N HIS A 562 -7.74 -8.95 11.92
CA HIS A 562 -8.35 -8.16 10.87
C HIS A 562 -9.01 -6.92 11.49
N TYR A 563 -9.01 -5.79 10.79
CA TYR A 563 -9.54 -4.53 11.30
C TYR A 563 -10.68 -3.98 10.45
N GLY A 564 -11.80 -3.61 11.06
CA GLY A 564 -12.93 -2.97 10.38
C GLY A 564 -13.30 -1.63 11.00
N LEU A 565 -13.44 -0.60 10.17
CA LEU A 565 -13.88 0.73 10.59
C LEU A 565 -15.28 1.06 10.05
N ILE A 566 -16.26 1.32 10.92
CA ILE A 566 -17.62 1.70 10.52
C ILE A 566 -17.82 3.21 10.65
N CYS A 567 -18.08 3.89 9.52
CA CYS A 567 -18.38 5.32 9.45
C CYS A 567 -19.79 5.57 8.92
N ASP A 568 -20.26 6.82 8.88
CA ASP A 568 -21.50 7.11 8.16
C ASP A 568 -21.27 7.07 6.64
N ARG A 569 -20.21 7.73 6.16
CA ARG A 569 -20.00 7.91 4.73
C ARG A 569 -18.52 7.84 4.34
N ILE A 570 -18.30 7.11 3.25
CA ILE A 570 -17.10 7.03 2.43
C ILE A 570 -17.54 7.18 0.97
N GLN A 571 -16.61 7.07 0.02
CA GLN A 571 -16.93 7.18 -1.41
C GLN A 571 -17.80 6.02 -1.97
N GLY A 572 -18.23 5.06 -1.14
CA GLY A 572 -19.01 3.88 -1.52
C GLY A 572 -19.69 3.15 -0.34
N PRO A 573 -20.11 1.88 -0.55
CA PRO A 573 -20.71 1.05 0.51
C PRO A 573 -19.70 0.53 1.55
N GLY A 574 -18.49 0.22 1.09
CA GLY A 574 -17.39 -0.41 1.82
C GLY A 574 -16.31 -0.82 0.82
N PHE A 575 -15.10 -1.01 1.32
CA PHE A 575 -13.97 -1.60 0.59
C PHE A 575 -12.88 -2.04 1.58
N ALA A 576 -12.10 -3.06 1.19
CA ALA A 576 -10.86 -3.45 1.86
C ALA A 576 -9.77 -2.39 1.66
N VAL A 577 -8.88 -2.24 2.65
CA VAL A 577 -7.89 -1.17 2.74
C VAL A 577 -6.56 -1.71 3.27
N ILE A 578 -5.46 -1.24 2.70
CA ILE A 578 -4.12 -1.40 3.27
C ILE A 578 -3.85 -0.17 4.14
N GLY A 579 -3.83 -0.35 5.47
CA GLY A 579 -3.52 0.73 6.42
C GLY A 579 -2.02 1.01 6.56
N TRP A 580 -1.17 0.02 6.26
CA TRP A 580 0.27 0.12 6.45
C TRP A 580 1.08 -0.75 5.47
N ASN A 581 0.87 -2.06 5.44
CA ASN A 581 1.73 -3.01 4.70
C ASN A 581 0.97 -4.12 3.94
N HIS A 582 -0.12 -4.61 4.50
CA HIS A 582 -0.92 -5.71 3.96
C HIS A 582 -2.41 -5.38 4.00
N LEU A 583 -3.21 -6.13 3.25
CA LEU A 583 -4.66 -6.01 3.20
C LEU A 583 -5.30 -6.72 4.41
N ASN A 584 -5.17 -6.11 5.57
CA ASN A 584 -5.73 -6.59 6.83
C ASN A 584 -6.89 -5.73 7.35
N ALA A 585 -7.25 -4.66 6.65
CA ALA A 585 -8.28 -3.74 7.09
C ALA A 585 -9.41 -3.56 6.05
N PHE A 586 -10.54 -3.03 6.50
CA PHE A 586 -11.63 -2.58 5.64
C PHE A 586 -12.43 -1.45 6.29
N VAL A 587 -13.21 -0.75 5.48
CA VAL A 587 -14.09 0.34 5.94
C VAL A 587 -15.53 0.11 5.46
N VAL A 588 -16.52 0.54 6.25
CA VAL A 588 -17.96 0.39 5.95
C VAL A 588 -18.68 1.73 6.09
N GLY A 589 -19.41 2.14 5.04
CA GLY A 589 -20.24 3.34 5.02
C GLY A 589 -21.68 3.08 5.45
N ALA A 590 -21.95 3.04 6.76
CA ALA A 590 -23.22 2.62 7.31
C ALA A 590 -24.42 3.52 6.93
N GLN A 591 -24.23 4.84 6.84
CA GLN A 591 -25.29 5.75 6.40
C GLN A 591 -25.49 5.70 4.89
N PHE A 592 -24.40 5.62 4.13
CA PHE A 592 -24.46 5.39 2.68
C PHE A 592 -25.29 4.14 2.35
N LEU A 593 -25.02 3.03 3.04
CA LEU A 593 -25.72 1.76 2.85
C LEU A 593 -27.21 1.85 3.19
N SER A 594 -27.56 2.45 4.33
CA SER A 594 -28.96 2.64 4.74
C SER A 594 -29.79 3.42 3.71
N GLU A 595 -29.20 4.45 3.12
CA GLU A 595 -29.89 5.30 2.12
C GLU A 595 -29.97 4.63 0.77
N ARG A 596 -28.91 3.91 0.37
CA ARG A 596 -28.85 3.22 -0.91
C ARG A 596 -29.80 2.02 -0.95
N TYR A 597 -30.00 1.34 0.18
CA TYR A 597 -30.79 0.12 0.28
C TYR A 597 -31.87 0.19 1.37
N PRO A 598 -32.87 1.08 1.23
CA PRO A 598 -33.86 1.38 2.28
C PRO A 598 -34.83 0.23 2.60
N PHE A 599 -34.85 -0.82 1.78
CA PHE A 599 -35.68 -2.02 2.00
C PHE A 599 -35.08 -2.98 3.03
N TYR A 600 -33.81 -2.82 3.39
CA TYR A 600 -33.14 -3.57 4.44
C TYR A 600 -32.93 -2.69 5.67
N THR A 601 -32.81 -3.30 6.85
CA THR A 601 -32.45 -2.55 8.06
C THR A 601 -30.98 -2.14 7.99
N ARG A 602 -30.62 -0.99 8.59
CA ARG A 602 -29.21 -0.52 8.71
C ARG A 602 -28.30 -1.64 9.20
N GLY A 603 -28.68 -2.28 10.31
CA GLY A 603 -27.86 -3.34 10.89
C GLY A 603 -27.64 -4.51 9.92
N LYS A 604 -28.64 -4.87 9.11
CA LYS A 604 -28.49 -5.96 8.13
C LYS A 604 -27.49 -5.60 7.04
N VAL A 605 -27.58 -4.40 6.45
CA VAL A 605 -26.67 -3.99 5.38
C VAL A 605 -25.26 -3.77 5.89
N VAL A 606 -25.09 -3.22 7.09
CA VAL A 606 -23.77 -3.06 7.73
C VAL A 606 -23.11 -4.42 7.97
N SER A 607 -23.81 -5.35 8.63
CA SER A 607 -23.25 -6.69 8.92
C SER A 607 -22.90 -7.47 7.65
N ALA A 608 -23.74 -7.36 6.63
CA ALA A 608 -23.49 -8.00 5.36
C ALA A 608 -22.22 -7.48 4.69
N VAL A 609 -21.97 -6.17 4.77
CA VAL A 609 -20.74 -5.57 4.23
C VAL A 609 -19.54 -5.91 5.11
N ILE A 610 -19.66 -5.95 6.44
CA ILE A 610 -18.56 -6.41 7.32
C ILE A 610 -18.09 -7.81 6.91
N MET A 611 -19.00 -8.77 6.78
CA MET A 611 -18.62 -10.11 6.32
C MET A 611 -18.11 -10.13 4.88
N HIS A 612 -18.67 -9.31 3.99
CA HIS A 612 -18.20 -9.20 2.61
C HIS A 612 -16.74 -8.73 2.54
N GLU A 613 -16.42 -7.61 3.19
CA GLU A 613 -15.07 -7.04 3.17
C GLU A 613 -14.06 -7.91 3.92
N LEU A 614 -14.47 -8.57 5.00
CA LEU A 614 -13.66 -9.58 5.69
C LEU A 614 -13.28 -10.74 4.74
N GLY A 615 -14.14 -11.10 3.78
CA GLY A 615 -13.79 -12.08 2.75
C GLY A 615 -12.59 -11.65 1.88
N HIS A 616 -12.47 -10.35 1.57
CA HIS A 616 -11.35 -9.83 0.79
C HIS A 616 -10.02 -9.89 1.56
N THR A 617 -10.02 -9.73 2.88
CA THR A 617 -8.81 -9.89 3.70
C THR A 617 -8.34 -11.35 3.77
N PHE A 618 -9.16 -12.31 3.32
CA PHE A 618 -8.80 -13.71 3.09
C PHE A 618 -8.46 -14.04 1.62
N GLY A 619 -8.16 -13.02 0.81
CA GLY A 619 -7.77 -13.21 -0.59
C GLY A 619 -8.90 -13.65 -1.51
N LEU A 620 -10.17 -13.52 -1.10
CA LEU A 620 -11.31 -13.72 -1.99
C LEU A 620 -11.53 -12.45 -2.82
N ILE A 621 -10.78 -12.34 -3.91
CA ILE A 621 -10.75 -11.16 -4.78
C ILE A 621 -11.23 -11.51 -6.20
N VAL A 622 -11.58 -10.49 -7.00
CA VAL A 622 -12.21 -10.70 -8.32
C VAL A 622 -11.31 -11.45 -9.31
N THR A 623 -9.99 -11.31 -9.17
CA THR A 623 -9.00 -12.04 -9.97
C THR A 623 -9.00 -13.54 -9.68
N LYS A 624 -9.39 -13.94 -8.47
CA LYS A 624 -9.61 -15.35 -8.07
C LYS A 624 -10.91 -15.87 -8.68
N TYR A 625 -12.02 -15.19 -8.45
CA TYR A 625 -13.34 -15.57 -8.95
C TYR A 625 -14.12 -14.39 -9.54
N ASN A 626 -14.40 -14.45 -10.84
CA ASN A 626 -15.14 -13.40 -11.59
C ASN A 626 -16.59 -13.14 -11.11
N GLY A 627 -17.12 -13.95 -10.19
CA GLY A 627 -18.43 -13.73 -9.56
C GLY A 627 -18.39 -12.71 -8.43
N ILE A 628 -17.21 -12.52 -7.82
CA ILE A 628 -16.98 -11.58 -6.72
C ILE A 628 -17.17 -10.15 -7.21
N ASP A 629 -17.85 -9.33 -6.42
CA ASP A 629 -18.12 -7.91 -6.65
C ASP A 629 -18.79 -7.59 -8.01
N ASN A 630 -19.46 -8.58 -8.59
CA ASN A 630 -19.93 -8.46 -9.95
C ASN A 630 -21.23 -7.65 -10.03
N LYS A 631 -21.13 -6.34 -10.27
CA LYS A 631 -22.29 -5.41 -10.40
C LYS A 631 -23.29 -5.81 -11.48
N MET A 632 -22.87 -6.56 -12.48
CA MET A 632 -23.74 -7.00 -13.57
C MET A 632 -24.74 -8.07 -13.12
N THR A 633 -24.50 -8.75 -11.99
CA THR A 633 -25.35 -9.82 -11.45
C THR A 633 -26.68 -9.32 -10.86
N HIS A 634 -26.87 -8.01 -10.72
CA HIS A 634 -28.14 -7.43 -10.24
C HIS A 634 -29.23 -7.35 -11.32
N HIS A 635 -28.85 -7.46 -12.59
CA HIS A 635 -29.74 -7.12 -13.69
C HIS A 635 -30.11 -8.37 -14.50
N PRO A 636 -31.36 -8.88 -14.41
CA PRO A 636 -31.78 -10.11 -15.10
C PRO A 636 -31.66 -10.09 -16.64
N LEU A 637 -31.47 -8.90 -17.22
CA LEU A 637 -31.24 -8.72 -18.66
C LEU A 637 -29.78 -8.96 -19.08
N TYR A 638 -28.83 -8.94 -18.14
CA TYR A 638 -27.44 -9.24 -18.39
C TYR A 638 -27.19 -10.75 -18.23
N LYS A 639 -26.32 -11.32 -19.09
CA LYS A 639 -26.00 -12.75 -19.06
C LYS A 639 -25.34 -13.15 -17.73
N GLU A 640 -24.61 -12.22 -17.13
CA GLU A 640 -23.88 -12.37 -15.88
C GLU A 640 -24.82 -12.75 -14.73
N PHE A 641 -26.03 -12.18 -14.67
CA PHE A 641 -27.08 -12.57 -13.71
C PHE A 641 -27.36 -14.08 -13.76
N TRP A 642 -27.46 -14.66 -14.96
CA TRP A 642 -27.79 -16.07 -15.13
C TRP A 642 -26.59 -16.99 -14.95
N ILE A 643 -25.39 -16.52 -15.35
CA ILE A 643 -24.12 -17.24 -15.21
C ILE A 643 -23.79 -17.46 -13.74
N TYR A 644 -24.01 -16.45 -12.90
CA TYR A 644 -23.68 -16.46 -11.46
C TYR A 644 -24.90 -16.66 -10.56
N LEU A 645 -26.08 -16.98 -11.10
CA LEU A 645 -27.25 -17.39 -10.31
C LEU A 645 -26.96 -18.58 -9.37
N PRO A 646 -26.08 -19.54 -9.71
CA PRO A 646 -25.68 -20.58 -8.75
C PRO A 646 -24.75 -20.07 -7.64
N TYR A 647 -24.01 -18.98 -7.86
CA TYR A 647 -22.99 -18.44 -6.95
C TYR A 647 -23.60 -17.75 -5.74
N ARG A 648 -24.06 -18.55 -4.78
CA ARG A 648 -24.71 -18.06 -3.56
C ARG A 648 -23.68 -17.72 -2.49
N SER A 649 -23.02 -16.59 -2.70
CA SER A 649 -22.03 -16.02 -1.78
C SER A 649 -22.36 -14.58 -1.45
N ILE A 650 -22.06 -14.16 -0.22
CA ILE A 650 -22.15 -12.76 0.17
C ILE A 650 -21.22 -11.85 -0.65
N LEU A 651 -20.18 -12.41 -1.28
CA LEU A 651 -19.26 -11.71 -2.19
C LEU A 651 -19.87 -11.38 -3.55
N SER A 652 -20.97 -12.03 -3.91
CA SER A 652 -21.74 -11.70 -5.11
C SER A 652 -22.79 -10.64 -4.75
N TYR A 653 -22.76 -9.49 -5.42
CA TYR A 653 -23.73 -8.42 -5.16
C TYR A 653 -25.18 -8.90 -5.26
N GLN A 654 -25.48 -9.85 -6.15
CA GLN A 654 -26.80 -10.48 -6.26
C GLN A 654 -27.33 -11.05 -4.93
N TYR A 655 -26.44 -11.48 -4.03
CA TYR A 655 -26.77 -12.12 -2.77
C TYR A 655 -26.29 -11.36 -1.52
N THR A 656 -25.35 -10.41 -1.62
CA THR A 656 -24.72 -9.70 -0.49
C THR A 656 -25.70 -9.30 0.62
N TYR A 657 -26.84 -8.69 0.27
CA TYR A 657 -27.81 -8.23 1.28
C TYR A 657 -28.93 -9.22 1.60
N SER A 658 -28.88 -10.43 1.04
CA SER A 658 -29.91 -11.46 1.16
C SER A 658 -29.50 -12.65 2.02
N ILE A 659 -28.20 -12.92 2.14
CA ILE A 659 -27.62 -14.04 2.90
C ILE A 659 -26.53 -13.53 3.85
N MET A 660 -26.11 -14.39 4.79
CA MET A 660 -24.96 -14.17 5.68
C MET A 660 -24.11 -15.45 5.65
N ASP A 661 -23.51 -15.70 4.49
CA ASP A 661 -22.73 -16.92 4.24
C ASP A 661 -21.85 -16.73 2.98
N TYR A 662 -20.70 -17.40 2.93
CA TYR A 662 -19.96 -17.58 1.69
C TYR A 662 -20.48 -18.81 0.93
N SER A 663 -20.08 -18.95 -0.34
CA SER A 663 -20.45 -20.15 -1.08
C SER A 663 -19.54 -21.33 -0.73
N ASP A 664 -20.13 -22.54 -0.73
CA ASP A 664 -19.48 -23.84 -0.60
C ASP A 664 -19.24 -24.54 -1.96
N GLY A 665 -19.52 -23.85 -3.08
CA GLY A 665 -19.35 -24.37 -4.45
C GLY A 665 -20.27 -25.55 -4.82
N SER A 666 -21.22 -25.91 -3.97
CA SER A 666 -22.02 -27.13 -4.13
C SER A 666 -23.09 -27.06 -5.24
N ARG A 667 -23.37 -25.87 -5.80
CA ARG A 667 -24.49 -25.62 -6.74
C ARG A 667 -24.07 -25.71 -8.20
N GLY A 668 -22.93 -26.32 -8.47
CA GLY A 668 -22.48 -26.67 -9.81
C GLY A 668 -21.71 -25.55 -10.51
N ARG A 669 -21.92 -25.41 -11.83
CA ARG A 669 -21.06 -24.55 -12.65
C ARG A 669 -21.16 -23.06 -12.23
N ASN A 670 -19.99 -22.43 -12.05
CA ASN A 670 -19.82 -21.05 -11.60
C ASN A 670 -20.32 -20.76 -10.17
N ASP A 671 -20.65 -21.78 -9.38
CA ASP A 671 -20.70 -21.65 -7.93
C ASP A 671 -19.29 -21.92 -7.41
N TYR A 672 -18.58 -20.88 -6.97
CA TYR A 672 -17.20 -21.03 -6.49
C TYR A 672 -17.22 -21.38 -4.99
N ASP A 673 -16.34 -22.28 -4.58
CA ASP A 673 -16.18 -22.65 -3.17
C ASP A 673 -15.31 -21.60 -2.47
N ASP A 674 -15.95 -20.60 -1.88
CA ASP A 674 -15.28 -19.51 -1.18
C ASP A 674 -14.75 -20.00 0.18
N TRP A 675 -15.56 -20.76 0.92
CA TRP A 675 -15.17 -21.32 2.23
C TRP A 675 -13.92 -22.19 2.14
N GLY A 676 -13.86 -23.09 1.14
CA GLY A 676 -12.69 -23.93 0.89
C GLY A 676 -11.48 -23.18 0.33
N ASN A 677 -11.60 -21.88 0.05
CA ASN A 677 -10.56 -21.05 -0.55
C ASN A 677 -10.25 -19.77 0.24
N LEU A 678 -10.67 -19.68 1.51
CA LEU A 678 -10.14 -18.66 2.42
C LEU A 678 -8.63 -18.86 2.57
N ASP A 679 -7.85 -17.83 2.25
CA ASP A 679 -6.41 -17.79 2.50
C ASP A 679 -6.16 -17.00 3.78
N PHE A 680 -6.02 -17.73 4.89
CA PHE A 680 -5.77 -17.15 6.20
C PHE A 680 -4.44 -16.38 6.27
N SER A 681 -3.49 -16.66 5.37
CA SER A 681 -2.21 -15.97 5.36
C SER A 681 -2.24 -14.64 4.60
N PHE A 682 -3.32 -14.38 3.85
CA PHE A 682 -3.38 -13.25 2.90
C PHE A 682 -3.23 -11.89 3.56
N PHE A 683 -3.73 -11.71 4.78
CA PHE A 683 -3.61 -10.44 5.52
C PHE A 683 -2.20 -10.20 6.09
N LYS A 684 -1.34 -11.22 6.14
CA LYS A 684 0.09 -11.13 6.47
C LYS A 684 0.99 -11.12 5.23
N ASN A 685 0.53 -11.72 4.13
CA ASN A 685 1.31 -11.98 2.93
C ASN A 685 0.61 -11.52 1.65
N THR A 686 -0.03 -10.35 1.70
CA THR A 686 -0.85 -9.85 0.59
C THR A 686 -0.05 -9.78 -0.71
N SER A 687 -0.54 -10.49 -1.71
CA SER A 687 -0.03 -10.43 -3.07
C SER A 687 -1.18 -10.33 -4.05
N PHE A 688 -1.22 -9.22 -4.77
CA PHE A 688 -2.10 -9.04 -5.92
C PHE A 688 -1.41 -9.53 -7.20
N THR A 689 -0.57 -10.55 -7.17
CA THR A 689 0.06 -11.03 -8.42
C THR A 689 -0.99 -11.69 -9.32
N TYR A 690 -1.20 -11.11 -10.50
CA TYR A 690 -2.00 -11.76 -11.55
C TYR A 690 -1.20 -12.88 -12.22
N PRO A 691 -1.76 -14.08 -12.45
CA PRO A 691 -1.11 -15.07 -13.29
C PRO A 691 -0.98 -14.52 -14.72
N VAL A 692 0.27 -14.42 -15.20
CA VAL A 692 0.65 -13.90 -16.53
C VAL A 692 0.20 -14.83 -17.65
#